data_AF-A0AA35TWC8-F1
#
_entry.id   AF-A0AA35TWC8-F1
#
_cell.length_a   1.000
_cell.length_b   1.000
_cell.length_c   1.000
_cell.angle_alpha   90.00
_cell.angle_beta   90.00
_cell.angle_gamma   90.00
#
_symmetry.space_group_name_H-M   'P 1'
#
loop_
_entity.id
_entity.type
_entity.pdbx_description
1 polymer ?
#
loop_
_entity_poly.entity_id
_entity_poly.type
_entity_poly.pdbx_seq_one_letter_code
_entity_poly.pdbx_strand_id
1 'polypeptide(L)'
;MPSFSAALLLCLSTVDAEALSDVFSPHDITRIRDLLLSTEPYGELSTPYHVLRGLQALGTSSSENKDGFKRNACAYALSHIDTSSDLQSLFYISSIAAELGSSCLPDVIKKKSHIQSVVSDALETEQTMEKLYYSTSISTNLGLDVNSESVLASILTALDDDETIQNTALAFLTASQLPDFDLTAIYELVEDVVAQADETPTTLYYDSLETTSNVITGIFAMATKTGEAPAITSEQATKFGNYLLTNTYTVDVARLAYVLAAATALDRNQYVVPCSLLLTSSGYVSRANPDIQVRLATILGSPPPTEFTVTVMTVTHQEGDETLPKKKLKSKNGLYSYNLFQDVSSPGVYTLTFSTESVGGSPVVKLTETPLQVTVSFEVTIGSAELSLSDREHGTTAKKISLEYPNSSKETLEADQHSKVVMKFTLIDKETKKSALVHQAFVRLTRGQHEIFFVATANKKTLQYTFELDMVTAAEDFGSLSGSYAMSLIVGDFALENPFSWDIGSVSLLFAGSTTDTGDEDYTYRAKPEIQHMFRLEEKLPPKVISSTFTVLVLSPLALLLVLWVGIGFNVSGLGTGGLWAVMFHISLGGIFVVYYLFWLKLNMFDTMKLLALLSVPTFLAGNRMLKRIASSNQSAS
;
A
#
# COMPACT_ATOMS: atom_id res chain seq x y z
N MET A 1 -25.57 -24.09 10.83
CA MET A 1 -24.51 -23.33 10.13
C MET A 1 -23.21 -24.13 10.14
N PRO A 2 -22.87 -24.86 9.06
CA PRO A 2 -21.50 -25.24 8.80
C PRO A 2 -20.88 -24.18 7.86
N SER A 3 -19.82 -23.54 8.32
CA SER A 3 -18.97 -22.65 7.54
C SER A 3 -18.28 -23.44 6.43
N PHE A 4 -18.77 -23.35 5.20
CA PHE A 4 -18.02 -23.80 4.04
C PHE A 4 -16.98 -22.73 3.70
N SER A 5 -15.78 -22.87 4.30
CA SER A 5 -14.59 -22.24 3.74
C SER A 5 -14.28 -22.93 2.42
N ALA A 6 -14.62 -22.26 1.31
CA ALA A 6 -14.06 -22.60 0.00
C ALA A 6 -12.58 -22.22 0.03
N ALA A 7 -11.74 -23.17 0.43
CA ALA A 7 -10.32 -23.10 0.18
C ALA A 7 -10.13 -23.20 -1.34
N LEU A 8 -9.95 -22.05 -1.99
CA LEU A 8 -9.30 -21.98 -3.29
C LEU A 8 -7.89 -22.54 -3.08
N LEU A 9 -7.70 -23.85 -3.29
CA LEU A 9 -6.37 -24.44 -3.38
C LEU A 9 -5.73 -23.85 -4.65
N LEU A 10 -5.06 -22.70 -4.48
CA LEU A 10 -3.85 -22.44 -5.23
C LEU A 10 -2.92 -23.60 -4.90
N CYS A 11 -2.85 -24.60 -5.79
CA CYS A 11 -1.71 -25.48 -5.85
C CYS A 11 -0.50 -24.59 -6.11
N LEU A 12 0.12 -24.10 -5.03
CA LEU A 12 1.52 -23.73 -5.01
C LEU A 12 2.27 -25.03 -5.26
N SER A 13 2.41 -25.39 -6.54
CA SER A 13 3.61 -26.09 -6.96
C SER A 13 4.77 -25.29 -6.39
N THR A 14 5.70 -25.96 -5.72
CA THR A 14 7.01 -25.39 -5.40
C THR A 14 7.61 -24.92 -6.72
N VAL A 15 7.41 -23.65 -7.05
CA VAL A 15 8.00 -23.04 -8.24
C VAL A 15 9.45 -22.80 -7.84
N ASP A 16 10.30 -23.77 -8.12
CA ASP A 16 11.71 -23.46 -8.31
C ASP A 16 11.76 -22.36 -9.38
N ALA A 17 12.45 -21.26 -9.08
CA ALA A 17 12.45 -20.07 -9.91
C ALA A 17 13.30 -20.29 -11.18
N GLU A 18 12.82 -21.13 -12.09
CA GLU A 18 13.42 -21.37 -13.40
C GLU A 18 13.17 -20.21 -14.39
N ALA A 19 12.16 -19.38 -14.13
CA ALA A 19 11.76 -18.25 -14.97
C ALA A 19 11.50 -16.98 -14.16
N LEU A 20 11.67 -15.81 -14.80
CA LEU A 20 11.22 -14.54 -14.23
C LEU A 20 9.68 -14.53 -14.13
N SER A 21 9.16 -14.00 -13.03
CA SER A 21 7.72 -13.92 -12.77
C SER A 21 6.99 -12.96 -13.72
N ASP A 22 7.69 -11.92 -14.19
CA ASP A 22 7.22 -10.96 -15.17
C ASP A 22 8.43 -10.28 -15.85
N VAL A 23 8.20 -9.19 -16.59
CA VAL A 23 9.24 -8.32 -17.15
C VAL A 23 8.81 -6.86 -17.04
N PHE A 24 9.72 -5.92 -17.29
CA PHE A 24 9.35 -4.52 -17.49
C PHE A 24 8.45 -4.39 -18.72
N SER A 25 7.17 -4.12 -18.51
CA SER A 25 6.23 -3.97 -19.61
C SER A 25 6.53 -2.68 -20.40
N PRO A 26 6.08 -2.56 -21.67
CA PRO A 26 6.16 -1.30 -22.41
C PRO A 26 5.49 -0.14 -21.67
N HIS A 27 4.45 -0.43 -20.88
CA HIS A 27 3.79 0.56 -20.03
C HIS A 27 4.70 1.02 -18.89
N ASP A 28 5.38 0.09 -18.21
CA ASP A 28 6.34 0.42 -17.14
C ASP A 28 7.49 1.28 -17.66
N ILE A 29 8.08 0.88 -18.80
CA ILE A 29 9.17 1.65 -19.42
C ILE A 29 8.71 3.08 -19.74
N THR A 30 7.50 3.24 -20.24
CA THR A 30 6.94 4.57 -20.57
C THR A 30 6.68 5.39 -19.30
N ARG A 31 6.02 4.80 -18.30
CA ARG A 31 5.74 5.42 -17.00
C ARG A 31 7.02 5.87 -16.30
N ILE A 32 8.03 5.01 -16.24
CA ILE A 32 9.32 5.30 -15.62
C ILE A 32 10.01 6.43 -16.38
N ARG A 33 10.05 6.37 -17.72
CA ARG A 33 10.62 7.45 -18.54
C ARG A 33 9.94 8.80 -18.27
N ASP A 34 8.62 8.83 -18.23
CA ASP A 34 7.85 10.05 -17.99
C ASP A 34 8.11 10.61 -16.59
N LEU A 35 8.17 9.74 -15.56
CA LEU A 35 8.53 10.14 -14.21
C LEU A 35 9.92 10.77 -14.15
N LEU A 36 10.92 10.11 -14.73
CA LEU A 36 12.31 10.58 -14.79
C LEU A 36 12.40 11.96 -15.48
N LEU A 37 11.74 12.13 -16.63
CA LEU A 37 11.73 13.40 -17.37
C LEU A 37 10.93 14.52 -16.68
N SER A 38 10.00 14.18 -15.79
CA SER A 38 9.21 15.15 -15.02
C SER A 38 9.88 15.64 -13.73
N THR A 39 11.03 15.06 -13.37
CA THR A 39 11.76 15.35 -12.11
C THR A 39 12.59 16.63 -12.25
N GLU A 40 11.95 17.77 -12.53
CA GLU A 40 12.54 19.11 -12.53
C GLU A 40 11.60 20.10 -11.82
N PRO A 41 12.12 21.13 -11.11
CA PRO A 41 13.53 21.44 -10.86
C PRO A 41 14.19 20.53 -9.81
N TYR A 42 15.52 20.40 -9.85
CA TYR A 42 16.27 19.57 -8.92
C TYR A 42 16.47 20.22 -7.55
N GLY A 43 16.28 19.44 -6.48
CA GLY A 43 16.53 19.87 -5.10
C GLY A 43 17.95 19.60 -4.60
N GLU A 44 18.62 18.58 -5.14
CA GLU A 44 19.96 18.13 -4.74
C GLU A 44 20.71 17.48 -5.93
N LEU A 45 22.04 17.38 -5.85
CA LEU A 45 22.91 16.86 -6.93
C LEU A 45 22.71 15.37 -7.26
N SER A 46 22.32 14.56 -6.28
CA SER A 46 21.99 13.14 -6.46
C SER A 46 20.81 12.94 -7.42
N THR A 47 19.83 13.84 -7.41
CA THR A 47 18.62 13.72 -8.23
C THR A 47 18.94 13.67 -9.73
N PRO A 48 19.58 14.69 -10.36
CA PRO A 48 19.90 14.64 -11.78
C PRO A 48 20.85 13.48 -12.13
N TYR A 49 21.73 13.06 -11.22
CA TYR A 49 22.58 11.87 -11.40
C TYR A 49 21.72 10.60 -11.55
N HIS A 50 20.82 10.33 -10.61
CA HIS A 50 19.95 9.15 -10.67
C HIS A 50 18.99 9.20 -11.86
N VAL A 51 18.48 10.39 -12.22
CA VAL A 51 17.64 10.55 -13.41
C VAL A 51 18.40 10.14 -14.68
N LEU A 52 19.61 10.67 -14.87
CA LEU A 52 20.43 10.37 -16.04
C LEU A 52 20.80 8.88 -16.11
N ARG A 53 21.20 8.29 -15.00
CA ARG A 53 21.51 6.86 -14.91
C ARG A 53 20.30 5.99 -15.26
N GLY A 54 19.10 6.35 -14.79
CA GLY A 54 17.87 5.66 -15.15
C GLY A 54 17.52 5.77 -16.63
N LEU A 55 17.66 6.95 -17.23
CA LEU A 55 17.42 7.16 -18.67
C LEU A 55 18.42 6.39 -19.54
N GLN A 56 19.69 6.35 -19.14
CA GLN A 56 20.72 5.57 -19.81
C GLN A 56 20.39 4.07 -19.81
N ALA A 57 19.98 3.54 -18.64
CA ALA A 57 19.60 2.14 -18.48
C ALA A 57 18.43 1.75 -19.42
N LEU A 58 17.44 2.63 -19.59
CA LEU A 58 16.33 2.45 -20.53
C LEU A 58 16.73 2.49 -22.02
N GLY A 59 18.00 2.74 -22.34
CA GLY A 59 18.48 2.80 -23.72
C GLY A 59 18.01 4.04 -24.49
N THR A 60 17.38 5.01 -23.82
CA THR A 60 17.17 6.34 -24.40
C THR A 60 18.52 7.01 -24.47
N SER A 61 19.12 7.01 -25.67
CA SER A 61 20.39 7.67 -25.89
C SER A 61 20.26 9.12 -25.42
N SER A 62 21.34 9.69 -24.86
CA SER A 62 21.32 11.09 -24.47
C SER A 62 20.74 11.93 -25.63
N SER A 63 21.09 11.65 -26.89
CA SER A 63 20.58 12.39 -28.08
C SER A 63 19.06 12.51 -28.25
N GLU A 64 18.25 11.61 -27.69
CA GLU A 64 16.77 11.65 -27.80
C GLU A 64 16.10 12.51 -26.73
N ASN A 65 16.82 12.84 -25.65
CA ASN A 65 16.30 13.70 -24.60
C ASN A 65 16.17 15.13 -25.11
N LYS A 66 15.00 15.77 -24.88
CA LYS A 66 14.78 17.19 -25.18
C LYS A 66 16.00 17.99 -24.70
N ASP A 67 16.63 18.76 -25.58
CA ASP A 67 17.83 19.55 -25.27
C ASP A 67 17.69 20.41 -24.00
N GLY A 68 16.47 20.73 -23.57
CA GLY A 68 16.18 21.37 -22.28
C GLY A 68 16.69 20.57 -21.07
N PHE A 69 16.36 19.28 -20.96
CA PHE A 69 16.67 18.46 -19.78
C PHE A 69 18.18 18.35 -19.54
N LYS A 70 18.94 17.98 -20.59
CA LYS A 70 20.41 17.89 -20.49
C LYS A 70 21.06 19.21 -20.08
N ARG A 71 20.57 20.32 -20.64
CA ARG A 71 21.08 21.65 -20.34
C ARG A 71 20.80 22.01 -18.88
N ASN A 72 19.62 21.66 -18.37
CA ASN A 72 19.26 21.90 -16.97
C ASN A 72 20.13 21.07 -16.02
N ALA A 73 20.30 19.77 -16.28
CA ALA A 73 21.17 18.89 -15.48
C ALA A 73 22.63 19.37 -15.48
N CYS A 74 23.17 19.73 -16.65
CA CYS A 74 24.52 20.27 -16.74
C CYS A 74 24.67 21.62 -16.04
N ALA A 75 23.73 22.55 -16.26
CA ALA A 75 23.75 23.86 -15.62
C ALA A 75 23.70 23.74 -14.08
N TYR A 76 22.90 22.80 -13.57
CA TYR A 76 22.82 22.52 -12.14
C TYR A 76 24.12 21.92 -11.59
N ALA A 77 24.76 21.00 -12.31
CA ALA A 77 26.08 20.48 -11.91
C ALA A 77 27.15 21.58 -11.90
N LEU A 78 27.18 22.44 -12.93
CA LEU A 78 28.14 23.55 -13.03
C LEU A 78 27.89 24.65 -11.99
N SER A 79 26.65 24.87 -11.55
CA SER A 79 26.39 25.88 -10.52
C SER A 79 26.89 25.48 -9.12
N HIS A 80 27.15 24.19 -8.89
CA HIS A 80 27.61 23.67 -7.59
C HIS A 80 29.11 23.33 -7.57
N ILE A 81 29.78 23.27 -8.72
CA ILE A 81 31.20 22.84 -8.82
C ILE A 81 32.17 23.69 -8.01
N ASP A 82 31.92 24.98 -7.87
CA ASP A 82 32.79 25.91 -7.13
C ASP A 82 32.45 25.97 -5.62
N THR A 83 31.29 25.45 -5.23
CA THR A 83 30.83 25.44 -3.83
C THR A 83 30.99 24.08 -3.16
N SER A 84 31.13 23.01 -3.94
CA SER A 84 31.26 21.64 -3.45
C SER A 84 32.72 21.34 -3.08
N SER A 85 32.97 21.12 -1.80
CA SER A 85 34.28 20.67 -1.28
C SER A 85 34.26 19.21 -0.83
N ASP A 86 33.10 18.56 -0.80
CA ASP A 86 32.94 17.16 -0.44
C ASP A 86 33.02 16.24 -1.66
N LEU A 87 33.56 15.05 -1.45
CA LEU A 87 33.82 14.06 -2.50
C LEU A 87 32.52 13.55 -3.15
N GLN A 88 31.44 13.42 -2.38
CA GLN A 88 30.16 12.90 -2.86
C GLN A 88 29.52 13.85 -3.89
N SER A 89 29.50 15.14 -3.62
CA SER A 89 29.01 16.15 -4.56
C SER A 89 29.84 16.16 -5.86
N LEU A 90 31.16 16.06 -5.75
CA LEU A 90 32.06 15.99 -6.92
C LEU A 90 31.87 14.68 -7.72
N PHE A 91 31.56 13.57 -7.04
CA PHE A 91 31.16 12.32 -7.68
C PHE A 91 29.90 12.50 -8.54
N TYR A 92 28.84 13.11 -7.98
CA TYR A 92 27.64 13.37 -8.75
C TYR A 92 27.90 14.31 -9.94
N ILE A 93 28.64 15.40 -9.73
CA ILE A 93 28.98 16.37 -10.80
C ILE A 93 29.76 15.68 -11.93
N SER A 94 30.81 14.93 -11.60
CA SER A 94 31.63 14.24 -12.60
C SER A 94 30.85 13.16 -13.34
N SER A 95 29.97 12.42 -12.65
CA SER A 95 29.14 11.37 -13.25
C SER A 95 28.07 11.94 -14.17
N ILE A 96 27.40 13.02 -13.77
CA ILE A 96 26.47 13.77 -14.64
C ILE A 96 27.21 14.25 -15.90
N ALA A 97 28.41 14.79 -15.74
CA ALA A 97 29.20 15.31 -16.85
C ALA A 97 29.65 14.20 -17.82
N ALA A 98 30.09 13.06 -17.30
CA ALA A 98 30.46 11.89 -18.09
C ALA A 98 29.28 11.36 -18.91
N GLU A 99 28.11 11.24 -18.30
CA GLU A 99 26.89 10.75 -18.97
C GLU A 99 26.39 11.69 -20.07
N LEU A 100 26.52 13.01 -19.86
CA LEU A 100 26.15 14.02 -20.85
C LEU A 100 27.22 14.23 -21.95
N GLY A 101 28.40 13.63 -21.79
CA GLY A 101 29.50 13.69 -22.75
C GLY A 101 29.85 15.11 -23.18
N SER A 102 29.97 15.34 -24.49
CA SER A 102 30.39 16.63 -25.07
C SER A 102 29.51 17.83 -24.69
N SER A 103 28.31 17.60 -24.16
CA SER A 103 27.38 18.67 -23.77
C SER A 103 27.71 19.30 -22.41
N CYS A 104 28.54 18.64 -21.59
CA CYS A 104 28.83 19.09 -20.23
C CYS A 104 30.27 18.82 -19.78
N LEU A 105 30.83 17.66 -20.15
CA LEU A 105 32.14 17.21 -19.73
C LEU A 105 33.27 18.23 -19.95
N PRO A 106 33.35 18.97 -21.09
CA PRO A 106 34.41 19.95 -21.30
C PRO A 106 34.42 21.09 -20.27
N ASP A 107 33.25 21.49 -19.75
CA ASP A 107 33.15 22.59 -18.79
C ASP A 107 33.57 22.16 -17.38
N VAL A 108 33.25 20.91 -17.00
CA VAL A 108 33.71 20.32 -15.73
C VAL A 108 35.21 20.07 -15.76
N ILE A 109 35.77 19.60 -16.89
CA ILE A 109 37.21 19.40 -17.06
C ILE A 109 38.01 20.70 -16.87
N LYS A 110 37.45 21.88 -17.13
CA LYS A 110 38.14 23.16 -16.86
C LYS A 110 38.49 23.34 -15.37
N LYS A 111 37.79 22.65 -14.47
CA LYS A 111 38.02 22.67 -13.02
C LYS A 111 38.79 21.44 -12.52
N LYS A 112 39.34 20.63 -13.42
CA LYS A 112 40.05 19.37 -13.13
C LYS A 112 41.14 19.51 -12.06
N SER A 113 41.90 20.61 -12.04
CA SER A 113 42.96 20.82 -11.04
C SER A 113 42.42 20.96 -9.61
N HIS A 114 41.28 21.65 -9.44
CA HIS A 114 40.62 21.75 -8.14
C HIS A 114 40.10 20.38 -7.69
N ILE A 115 39.40 19.67 -8.58
CA ILE A 115 38.84 18.34 -8.28
C ILE A 115 39.96 17.34 -7.95
N GLN A 116 41.06 17.36 -8.70
CA GLN A 116 42.20 16.48 -8.46
C GLN A 116 42.80 16.70 -7.07
N SER A 117 42.89 17.94 -6.60
CA SER A 117 43.40 18.20 -5.24
C SER A 117 42.51 17.61 -4.15
N VAL A 118 41.19 17.65 -4.31
CA VAL A 118 40.24 17.06 -3.36
C VAL A 118 40.30 15.53 -3.39
N VAL A 119 40.42 14.94 -4.58
CA VAL A 119 40.57 13.48 -4.73
C VAL A 119 41.87 12.99 -4.09
N SER A 120 42.99 13.69 -4.31
CA SER A 120 44.26 13.31 -3.70
C SER A 120 44.21 13.39 -2.16
N ASP A 121 43.64 14.46 -1.60
CA ASP A 121 43.48 14.61 -0.14
C ASP A 121 42.56 13.52 0.46
N ALA A 122 41.50 13.14 -0.26
CA ALA A 122 40.59 12.07 0.16
C ALA A 122 41.26 10.67 0.15
N LEU A 123 42.24 10.45 -0.73
CA LEU A 123 43.01 9.21 -0.79
C LEU A 123 44.16 9.17 0.25
N GLU A 124 44.61 10.31 0.78
CA GLU A 124 45.62 10.38 1.84
C GLU A 124 45.04 10.26 3.26
N THR A 125 43.75 10.57 3.42
CA THR A 125 43.01 10.46 4.69
C THR A 125 42.28 9.12 4.80
N GLU A 126 41.84 8.72 6.01
CA GLU A 126 41.15 7.45 6.31
C GLU A 126 40.25 6.96 5.17
N GLN A 127 40.64 5.83 4.58
CA GLN A 127 40.13 5.32 3.30
C GLN A 127 38.96 4.37 3.55
N THR A 128 37.74 4.89 3.46
CA THR A 128 36.54 4.05 3.43
C THR A 128 36.23 3.59 2.00
N MET A 129 35.53 2.46 1.86
CA MET A 129 35.18 1.92 0.55
C MET A 129 34.31 2.89 -0.27
N GLU A 130 33.42 3.64 0.38
CA GLU A 130 32.64 4.70 -0.30
C GLU A 130 33.54 5.80 -0.89
N LYS A 131 34.54 6.27 -0.14
CA LYS A 131 35.49 7.28 -0.63
C LYS A 131 36.34 6.76 -1.78
N LEU A 132 36.78 5.50 -1.73
CA LEU A 132 37.53 4.86 -2.81
C LEU A 132 36.68 4.75 -4.08
N TYR A 133 35.41 4.36 -3.95
CA TYR A 133 34.47 4.32 -5.06
C TYR A 133 34.26 5.69 -5.70
N TYR A 134 33.98 6.73 -4.90
CA TYR A 134 33.80 8.09 -5.42
C TYR A 134 35.08 8.63 -6.07
N SER A 135 36.24 8.47 -5.43
CA SER A 135 37.52 8.96 -5.93
C SER A 135 37.90 8.31 -7.27
N THR A 136 37.73 7.00 -7.38
CA THR A 136 38.02 6.24 -8.60
C THR A 136 37.04 6.59 -9.71
N SER A 137 35.75 6.74 -9.39
CA SER A 137 34.72 7.13 -10.36
C SER A 137 34.95 8.55 -10.89
N ILE A 138 35.27 9.52 -10.02
CA ILE A 138 35.65 10.88 -10.44
C ILE A 138 36.86 10.83 -11.38
N SER A 139 37.87 10.04 -11.00
CA SER A 139 39.11 9.95 -11.77
C SER A 139 38.87 9.35 -13.15
N THR A 140 38.08 8.28 -13.23
CA THR A 140 37.67 7.64 -14.48
C THR A 140 36.86 8.59 -15.35
N ASN A 141 35.86 9.27 -14.78
CA ASN A 141 34.97 10.19 -15.48
C ASN A 141 35.72 11.40 -16.09
N LEU A 142 36.75 11.90 -15.42
CA LEU A 142 37.52 13.08 -15.84
C LEU A 142 38.84 12.74 -16.56
N GLY A 143 39.12 11.45 -16.76
CA GLY A 143 40.39 10.96 -17.31
C GLY A 143 41.60 11.44 -16.51
N LEU A 144 41.53 11.37 -15.18
CA LEU A 144 42.67 11.54 -14.28
C LEU A 144 43.49 10.24 -14.21
N ASP A 145 44.79 10.35 -13.95
CA ASP A 145 45.65 9.19 -13.78
C ASP A 145 45.26 8.43 -12.51
N VAL A 146 44.95 7.14 -12.64
CA VAL A 146 44.60 6.24 -11.53
C VAL A 146 45.75 5.24 -11.35
N ASN A 147 46.32 5.20 -10.15
CA ASN A 147 47.29 4.18 -9.78
C ASN A 147 46.55 2.90 -9.34
N SER A 148 46.33 1.97 -10.29
CA SER A 148 45.59 0.73 -10.06
C SER A 148 46.16 -0.12 -8.91
N GLU A 149 47.49 -0.17 -8.76
CA GLU A 149 48.14 -0.95 -7.69
C GLU A 149 47.82 -0.37 -6.32
N SER A 150 47.94 0.96 -6.17
CA SER A 150 47.60 1.65 -4.92
C SER A 150 46.12 1.51 -4.59
N VAL A 151 45.22 1.69 -5.58
CA VAL A 151 43.78 1.59 -5.34
C VAL A 151 43.39 0.17 -4.96
N LEU A 152 43.98 -0.87 -5.58
CA LEU A 152 43.70 -2.25 -5.19
C LEU A 152 44.16 -2.55 -3.76
N ALA A 153 45.36 -2.11 -3.38
CA ALA A 153 45.84 -2.27 -2.00
C ALA A 153 44.92 -1.58 -0.98
N SER A 154 44.42 -0.40 -1.33
CA SER A 154 43.43 0.35 -0.54
C SER A 154 42.08 -0.37 -0.44
N ILE A 155 41.59 -0.96 -1.53
CA ILE A 155 40.35 -1.76 -1.52
C ILE A 155 40.49 -2.93 -0.55
N LEU A 156 41.58 -3.71 -0.65
CA LEU A 156 41.80 -4.86 0.21
C LEU A 156 41.91 -4.46 1.68
N THR A 157 42.60 -3.36 1.97
CA THR A 157 42.71 -2.83 3.34
C THR A 157 41.35 -2.38 3.87
N ALA A 158 40.54 -1.69 3.06
CA ALA A 158 39.22 -1.23 3.47
C ALA A 158 38.23 -2.39 3.71
N LEU A 159 38.36 -3.50 2.96
CA LEU A 159 37.58 -4.72 3.17
C LEU A 159 38.03 -5.47 4.44
N ASP A 160 39.33 -5.53 4.72
CA ASP A 160 39.85 -6.11 5.97
C ASP A 160 39.36 -5.35 7.22
N ASP A 161 39.18 -4.02 7.10
CA ASP A 161 38.69 -3.17 8.19
C ASP A 161 37.16 -3.26 8.39
N ASP A 162 36.38 -3.37 7.31
CA ASP A 162 34.90 -3.38 7.34
C ASP A 162 34.29 -4.24 6.22
N GLU A 163 34.26 -5.55 6.44
CA GLU A 163 33.74 -6.54 5.50
C GLU A 163 32.20 -6.61 5.51
N THR A 164 31.57 -5.63 4.87
CA THR A 164 30.12 -5.65 4.61
C THR A 164 29.82 -5.99 3.15
N ILE A 165 28.63 -6.54 2.88
CA ILE A 165 28.18 -6.81 1.50
C ILE A 165 28.13 -5.52 0.67
N GLN A 166 27.73 -4.39 1.27
CA GLN A 166 27.72 -3.10 0.59
C GLN A 166 29.14 -2.67 0.21
N ASN A 167 30.11 -2.77 1.12
CA ASN A 167 31.50 -2.43 0.81
C ASN A 167 32.08 -3.36 -0.26
N THR A 168 31.77 -4.66 -0.20
CA THR A 168 32.21 -5.61 -1.23
C THR A 168 31.60 -5.30 -2.61
N ALA A 169 30.32 -4.91 -2.65
CA ALA A 169 29.68 -4.45 -3.88
C ALA A 169 30.33 -3.18 -4.45
N LEU A 170 30.67 -2.22 -3.59
CA LEU A 170 31.41 -1.02 -3.97
C LEU A 170 32.84 -1.36 -4.43
N ALA A 171 33.49 -2.36 -3.84
CA ALA A 171 34.78 -2.86 -4.29
C ALA A 171 34.70 -3.42 -5.72
N PHE A 172 33.67 -4.21 -6.05
CA PHE A 172 33.43 -4.69 -7.42
C PHE A 172 33.23 -3.53 -8.40
N LEU A 173 32.40 -2.55 -8.04
CA LEU A 173 32.15 -1.36 -8.86
C LEU A 173 33.38 -0.46 -9.01
N THR A 174 34.28 -0.46 -8.03
CA THR A 174 35.53 0.33 -8.06
C THR A 174 36.59 -0.39 -8.91
N ALA A 175 36.82 -1.68 -8.63
CA ALA A 175 37.80 -2.51 -9.32
C ALA A 175 37.51 -2.64 -10.82
N SER A 176 36.24 -2.77 -11.21
CA SER A 176 35.83 -2.86 -12.63
C SER A 176 36.15 -1.60 -13.45
N GLN A 177 36.39 -0.45 -12.81
CA GLN A 177 36.78 0.80 -13.47
C GLN A 177 38.29 0.95 -13.66
N LEU A 178 39.10 0.13 -12.98
CA LEU A 178 40.55 0.26 -13.05
C LEU A 178 41.06 -0.05 -14.48
N PRO A 179 42.08 0.69 -14.96
CA PRO A 179 42.87 0.27 -16.12
C PRO A 179 43.38 -1.16 -15.96
N ASP A 180 43.74 -1.83 -17.05
CA ASP A 180 44.07 -3.26 -17.08
C ASP A 180 45.05 -3.67 -15.98
N PHE A 181 44.52 -4.44 -15.01
CA PHE A 181 45.19 -4.85 -13.78
C PHE A 181 44.67 -6.23 -13.36
N ASP A 182 45.42 -6.94 -12.52
CA ASP A 182 44.99 -8.23 -11.97
C ASP A 182 43.94 -8.01 -10.86
N LEU A 183 42.72 -8.47 -11.10
CA LEU A 183 41.58 -8.31 -10.20
C LEU A 183 41.16 -9.64 -9.53
N THR A 184 41.98 -10.69 -9.65
CA THR A 184 41.64 -12.05 -9.20
C THR A 184 41.19 -12.07 -7.73
N ALA A 185 41.94 -11.41 -6.84
CA ALA A 185 41.63 -11.37 -5.41
C ALA A 185 40.24 -10.79 -5.09
N ILE A 186 39.76 -9.82 -5.89
CA ILE A 186 38.42 -9.24 -5.73
C ILE A 186 37.37 -10.12 -6.41
N TYR A 187 37.71 -10.73 -7.55
CA TYR A 187 36.78 -11.57 -8.30
C TYR A 187 36.43 -12.87 -7.56
N GLU A 188 37.36 -13.44 -6.79
CA GLU A 188 37.12 -14.63 -5.97
C GLU A 188 36.03 -14.41 -4.90
N LEU A 189 35.82 -13.17 -4.44
CA LEU A 189 34.77 -12.82 -3.47
C LEU A 189 33.34 -12.93 -4.03
N VAL A 190 33.17 -13.06 -5.36
CA VAL A 190 31.85 -13.15 -6.00
C VAL A 190 31.06 -14.36 -5.47
N GLU A 191 31.72 -15.52 -5.33
CA GLU A 191 31.08 -16.74 -4.84
C GLU A 191 30.55 -16.56 -3.41
N ASP A 192 31.39 -16.01 -2.53
CA ASP A 192 31.06 -15.78 -1.12
C ASP A 192 29.94 -14.76 -0.94
N VAL A 193 29.94 -13.67 -1.72
CA VAL A 193 28.88 -12.65 -1.67
C VAL A 193 27.54 -13.21 -2.14
N VAL A 194 27.54 -14.00 -3.21
CA VAL A 194 26.31 -14.62 -3.73
C VAL A 194 25.75 -15.65 -2.75
N ALA A 195 26.62 -16.40 -2.07
CA ALA A 195 26.23 -17.38 -1.06
C ALA A 195 25.61 -16.76 0.21
N GLN A 196 25.92 -15.48 0.49
CA GLN A 196 25.40 -14.74 1.65
C GLN A 196 24.04 -14.06 1.41
N ALA A 197 23.48 -14.14 0.19
CA ALA A 197 22.19 -13.54 -0.10
C ALA A 197 21.05 -14.18 0.71
N ASP A 198 20.11 -13.36 1.18
CA ASP A 198 18.85 -13.84 1.74
C ASP A 198 17.99 -14.45 0.63
N GLU A 199 17.41 -15.61 0.93
CA GLU A 199 16.69 -16.42 -0.05
C GLU A 199 15.23 -16.66 0.34
N THR A 200 14.34 -16.43 -0.63
CA THR A 200 12.97 -16.93 -0.63
C THR A 200 12.80 -17.92 -1.78
N PRO A 201 11.66 -18.64 -1.88
CA PRO A 201 11.44 -19.55 -3.02
C PRO A 201 11.62 -18.89 -4.40
N THR A 202 11.32 -17.59 -4.52
CA THR A 202 11.33 -16.89 -5.82
C THR A 202 12.29 -15.72 -5.91
N THR A 203 12.92 -15.28 -4.81
CA THR A 203 13.76 -14.06 -4.78
C THR A 203 15.06 -14.27 -4.02
N LEU A 204 16.11 -13.57 -4.46
CA LEU A 204 17.37 -13.39 -3.74
C LEU A 204 17.60 -11.90 -3.53
N TYR A 205 18.01 -11.52 -2.33
CA TYR A 205 18.26 -10.12 -1.99
C TYR A 205 19.23 -9.99 -0.81
N TYR A 206 19.58 -8.74 -0.48
CA TYR A 206 20.31 -8.37 0.74
C TYR A 206 19.53 -7.31 1.50
N ASP A 207 20.10 -6.81 2.60
CA ASP A 207 19.50 -5.84 3.53
C ASP A 207 18.77 -4.66 2.87
N SER A 208 19.25 -4.19 1.73
CA SER A 208 18.63 -3.09 0.99
C SER A 208 18.59 -3.33 -0.53
N LEU A 209 17.65 -2.62 -1.18
CA LEU A 209 17.56 -2.57 -2.64
C LEU A 209 18.84 -2.02 -3.27
N GLU A 210 19.43 -1.00 -2.64
CA GLU A 210 20.69 -0.41 -3.09
C GLU A 210 21.82 -1.45 -3.06
N THR A 211 21.98 -2.15 -1.94
CA THR A 211 23.00 -3.20 -1.77
C THR A 211 22.80 -4.30 -2.78
N THR A 212 21.57 -4.80 -2.92
CA THR A 212 21.24 -5.83 -3.91
C THR A 212 21.54 -5.36 -5.34
N SER A 213 21.17 -4.13 -5.67
CA SER A 213 21.46 -3.54 -6.97
C SER A 213 22.96 -3.38 -7.24
N ASN A 214 23.72 -2.90 -6.25
CA ASN A 214 25.15 -2.68 -6.36
C ASN A 214 25.90 -4.01 -6.48
N VAL A 215 25.49 -5.05 -5.76
CA VAL A 215 26.06 -6.40 -5.90
C VAL A 215 25.84 -6.92 -7.32
N ILE A 216 24.60 -6.92 -7.81
CA ILE A 216 24.29 -7.38 -9.17
C ILE A 216 25.09 -6.59 -10.21
N THR A 217 25.06 -5.26 -10.13
CA THR A 217 25.75 -4.39 -11.08
C THR A 217 27.27 -4.60 -11.02
N GLY A 218 27.83 -4.72 -9.82
CA GLY A 218 29.26 -4.91 -9.57
C GLY A 218 29.77 -6.25 -10.09
N ILE A 219 29.05 -7.35 -9.82
CA ILE A 219 29.44 -8.69 -10.29
C ILE A 219 29.50 -8.74 -11.81
N PHE A 220 28.47 -8.25 -12.51
CA PHE A 220 28.47 -8.26 -13.97
C PHE A 220 29.43 -7.25 -14.59
N ALA A 221 29.71 -6.12 -13.92
CA ALA A 221 30.77 -5.19 -14.33
C ALA A 221 32.15 -5.84 -14.23
N MET A 222 32.44 -6.54 -13.12
CA MET A 222 33.66 -7.32 -12.94
C MET A 222 33.80 -8.42 -13.98
N ALA A 223 32.74 -9.21 -14.20
CA ALA A 223 32.74 -10.27 -15.21
C ALA A 223 32.96 -9.73 -16.63
N THR A 224 32.47 -8.52 -16.93
CA THR A 224 32.75 -7.84 -18.21
C THR A 224 34.21 -7.40 -18.30
N LYS A 225 34.78 -6.92 -17.19
CA LYS A 225 36.17 -6.44 -17.12
C LYS A 225 37.20 -7.57 -17.19
N THR A 226 36.96 -8.69 -16.50
CA THR A 226 37.86 -9.85 -16.48
C THR A 226 37.66 -10.77 -17.68
N GLY A 227 36.47 -10.76 -18.29
CA GLY A 227 36.10 -11.71 -19.34
C GLY A 227 35.80 -13.12 -18.80
N GLU A 228 35.67 -13.26 -17.47
CA GLU A 228 35.37 -14.51 -16.79
C GLU A 228 33.88 -14.60 -16.45
N ALA A 229 33.34 -15.83 -16.42
CA ALA A 229 31.95 -16.05 -16.03
C ALA A 229 31.81 -15.87 -14.51
N PRO A 230 30.80 -15.12 -14.03
CA PRO A 230 30.59 -14.94 -12.59
C PRO A 230 30.10 -16.23 -11.97
N ALA A 231 30.44 -16.45 -10.69
CA ALA A 231 29.95 -17.56 -9.89
C ALA A 231 28.46 -17.38 -9.49
N ILE A 232 27.58 -17.29 -10.50
CA ILE A 232 26.13 -17.13 -10.37
C ILE A 232 25.44 -18.18 -11.24
N THR A 233 24.54 -18.96 -10.64
CA THR A 233 23.71 -19.92 -11.37
C THR A 233 22.53 -19.24 -12.08
N SER A 234 21.93 -19.91 -13.07
CA SER A 234 20.72 -19.43 -13.74
C SER A 234 19.54 -19.18 -12.80
N GLU A 235 19.40 -20.02 -11.78
CA GLU A 235 18.38 -19.88 -10.74
C GLU A 235 18.64 -18.63 -9.88
N GLN A 236 19.89 -18.42 -9.44
CA GLN A 236 20.26 -17.24 -8.66
C GLN A 236 20.03 -15.93 -9.43
N ALA A 237 20.46 -15.88 -10.70
CA ALA A 237 20.21 -14.74 -11.58
C ALA A 237 18.71 -14.46 -11.75
N THR A 238 17.89 -15.51 -11.86
CA THR A 238 16.43 -15.40 -11.97
C THR A 238 15.80 -14.89 -10.68
N LYS A 239 16.24 -15.39 -9.52
CA LYS A 239 15.78 -14.95 -8.20
C LYS A 239 16.16 -13.49 -7.91
N PHE A 240 17.36 -13.06 -8.28
CA PHE A 240 17.73 -11.64 -8.23
C PHE A 240 16.85 -10.79 -9.15
N GLY A 241 16.61 -11.24 -10.38
CA GLY A 241 15.71 -10.56 -11.32
C GLY A 241 14.28 -10.42 -10.78
N ASN A 242 13.74 -11.46 -10.16
CA ASN A 242 12.43 -11.42 -9.51
C ASN A 242 12.38 -10.41 -8.37
N TYR A 243 13.42 -10.31 -7.54
CA TYR A 243 13.50 -9.28 -6.51
C TYR A 243 13.43 -7.86 -7.11
N LEU A 244 14.16 -7.60 -8.20
CA LEU A 244 14.11 -6.30 -8.89
C LEU A 244 12.72 -5.99 -9.44
N LEU A 245 12.02 -6.99 -10.00
CA LEU A 245 10.67 -6.84 -10.53
C LEU A 245 9.64 -6.44 -9.45
N THR A 246 9.84 -6.86 -8.20
CA THR A 246 8.99 -6.41 -7.08
C THR A 246 9.14 -4.92 -6.74
N ASN A 247 10.23 -4.27 -7.20
CA ASN A 247 10.56 -2.88 -6.93
C ASN A 247 10.30 -1.92 -8.11
N THR A 248 9.63 -2.38 -9.18
CA THR A 248 9.35 -1.64 -10.42
C THR A 248 8.38 -0.44 -10.28
N TYR A 249 7.54 -0.44 -9.25
CA TYR A 249 6.46 0.55 -9.04
C TYR A 249 6.83 1.70 -8.08
N THR A 250 8.07 1.77 -7.62
CA THR A 250 8.51 2.90 -6.76
C THR A 250 8.47 4.23 -7.53
N VAL A 251 8.15 5.31 -6.82
CA VAL A 251 8.17 6.70 -7.33
C VAL A 251 9.48 7.43 -6.98
N ASP A 252 10.30 6.80 -6.13
CA ASP A 252 11.61 7.31 -5.74
C ASP A 252 12.61 7.10 -6.90
N VAL A 253 13.16 8.21 -7.38
CA VAL A 253 14.06 8.27 -8.53
C VAL A 253 15.38 7.55 -8.28
N ALA A 254 15.94 7.64 -7.06
CA ALA A 254 17.17 6.96 -6.70
C ALA A 254 16.97 5.44 -6.68
N ARG A 255 15.89 4.98 -6.05
CA ARG A 255 15.52 3.55 -6.06
C ARG A 255 15.27 3.02 -7.46
N LEU A 256 14.58 3.77 -8.32
CA LEU A 256 14.39 3.40 -9.73
C LEU A 256 15.71 3.28 -10.47
N ALA A 257 16.64 4.20 -10.26
CA ALA A 257 17.96 4.16 -10.90
C ALA A 257 18.74 2.90 -10.50
N TYR A 258 18.69 2.50 -9.23
CA TYR A 258 19.27 1.23 -8.77
C TYR A 258 18.62 0.02 -9.45
N VAL A 259 17.29 -0.09 -9.38
CA VAL A 259 16.55 -1.19 -10.03
C VAL A 259 16.90 -1.31 -11.52
N LEU A 260 16.91 -0.20 -12.25
CA LEU A 260 17.20 -0.18 -13.69
C LEU A 260 18.66 -0.52 -13.99
N ALA A 261 19.62 -0.06 -13.18
CA ALA A 261 21.03 -0.40 -13.34
C ALA A 261 21.25 -1.91 -13.19
N ALA A 262 20.73 -2.51 -12.12
CA ALA A 262 20.83 -3.94 -11.88
C ALA A 262 20.07 -4.77 -12.92
N ALA A 263 18.86 -4.33 -13.33
CA ALA A 263 18.11 -4.99 -14.39
C ALA A 263 18.86 -4.93 -15.72
N THR A 264 19.52 -3.81 -16.03
CA THR A 264 20.36 -3.67 -17.24
C THR A 264 21.59 -4.57 -17.18
N ALA A 265 22.22 -4.73 -16.02
CA ALA A 265 23.34 -5.64 -15.84
C ALA A 265 22.93 -7.12 -16.04
N LEU A 266 21.75 -7.51 -15.54
CA LEU A 266 21.18 -8.85 -15.79
C LEU A 266 20.72 -9.05 -17.24
N ASP A 267 20.27 -8.00 -17.90
CA ASP A 267 19.76 -8.06 -19.29
C ASP A 267 20.91 -8.10 -20.32
N ARG A 268 21.94 -7.29 -20.10
CA ARG A 268 23.02 -7.02 -21.06
C ARG A 268 24.35 -7.64 -20.63
N ASN A 269 24.35 -8.95 -20.39
CA ASN A 269 25.57 -9.71 -20.14
C ASN A 269 25.69 -10.93 -21.07
N GLN A 270 26.89 -11.50 -21.12
CA GLN A 270 27.23 -12.61 -22.02
C GLN A 270 27.25 -13.98 -21.33
N TYR A 271 26.82 -14.07 -20.06
CA TYR A 271 26.98 -15.26 -19.23
C TYR A 271 25.63 -15.88 -18.87
N VAL A 272 24.78 -15.14 -18.15
CA VAL A 272 23.50 -15.61 -17.64
C VAL A 272 22.47 -14.48 -17.67
N VAL A 273 21.50 -14.60 -18.59
CA VAL A 273 20.45 -13.60 -18.81
C VAL A 273 19.09 -14.23 -18.45
N PRO A 274 18.47 -13.86 -17.32
CA PRO A 274 17.19 -14.42 -16.93
C PRO A 274 16.07 -13.95 -17.88
N CYS A 275 15.07 -14.79 -18.09
CA CYS A 275 13.95 -14.49 -18.99
C CYS A 275 12.61 -15.02 -18.47
N SER A 276 11.53 -14.52 -19.05
CA SER A 276 10.15 -14.97 -18.81
C SER A 276 9.48 -15.38 -20.13
N LEU A 277 8.59 -16.36 -20.06
CA LEU A 277 7.68 -16.71 -21.15
C LEU A 277 6.33 -16.06 -20.91
N LEU A 278 6.00 -15.04 -21.70
CA LEU A 278 4.84 -14.20 -21.51
C LEU A 278 3.69 -14.60 -22.42
N LEU A 279 2.50 -14.71 -21.86
CA LEU A 279 1.27 -14.88 -22.61
C LEU A 279 0.86 -13.55 -23.25
N THR A 280 0.79 -13.53 -24.59
CA THR A 280 0.46 -12.32 -25.37
C THR A 280 -1.02 -12.32 -25.81
N SER A 281 -1.65 -13.48 -25.93
CA SER A 281 -3.09 -13.62 -26.16
C SER A 281 -3.90 -13.44 -24.86
N SER A 282 -5.23 -13.31 -24.95
CA SER A 282 -6.15 -12.99 -23.84
C SER A 282 -6.25 -14.02 -22.70
N GLY A 283 -5.47 -15.10 -22.68
CA GLY A 283 -5.66 -16.24 -21.77
C GLY A 283 -6.93 -17.05 -22.00
N TYR A 284 -7.95 -16.44 -22.60
CA TYR A 284 -9.15 -17.09 -23.12
C TYR A 284 -8.97 -17.49 -24.58
N VAL A 285 -9.32 -18.73 -24.89
CA VAL A 285 -9.21 -19.32 -26.22
C VAL A 285 -10.60 -19.81 -26.64
N SER A 286 -11.12 -19.26 -27.72
CA SER A 286 -12.41 -19.64 -28.30
C SER A 286 -12.22 -20.34 -29.64
N ARG A 287 -13.27 -20.98 -30.17
CA ARG A 287 -13.20 -21.56 -31.53
C ARG A 287 -12.94 -20.51 -32.61
N ALA A 288 -13.37 -19.27 -32.39
CA ALA A 288 -13.12 -18.15 -33.28
C ALA A 288 -11.65 -17.68 -33.21
N ASN A 289 -11.04 -17.74 -32.03
CA ASN A 289 -9.64 -17.38 -31.78
C ASN A 289 -8.91 -18.53 -31.06
N PRO A 290 -8.57 -19.63 -31.79
CA PRO A 290 -8.10 -20.88 -31.19
C PRO A 290 -6.61 -20.89 -30.83
N ASP A 291 -5.87 -19.85 -31.20
CA ASP A 291 -4.42 -19.80 -31.08
C ASP A 291 -4.00 -19.08 -29.81
N ILE A 292 -3.23 -19.76 -28.98
CA ILE A 292 -2.47 -19.19 -27.86
C ILE A 292 -1.18 -18.63 -28.41
N GLN A 293 -0.84 -17.41 -28.01
CA GLN A 293 0.38 -16.73 -28.43
C GLN A 293 1.24 -16.40 -27.22
N VAL A 294 2.48 -16.88 -27.23
CA VAL A 294 3.48 -16.61 -26.20
C VAL A 294 4.72 -15.96 -26.81
N ARG A 295 5.44 -15.17 -26.02
CA ARG A 295 6.74 -14.60 -26.41
C ARG A 295 7.75 -14.79 -25.29
N LEU A 296 9.00 -15.03 -25.65
CA LEU A 296 10.12 -15.02 -24.71
C LEU A 296 10.61 -13.57 -24.56
N ALA A 297 10.84 -13.12 -23.34
CA ALA A 297 11.34 -11.77 -23.07
C ALA A 297 12.35 -11.78 -21.92
N THR A 298 13.40 -10.98 -22.04
CA THR A 298 14.35 -10.73 -20.95
C THR A 298 13.75 -9.79 -19.90
N ILE A 299 14.43 -9.55 -18.79
CA ILE A 299 13.92 -8.70 -17.70
C ILE A 299 13.45 -7.33 -18.19
N LEU A 300 14.15 -6.69 -19.14
CA LEU A 300 13.74 -5.38 -19.70
C LEU A 300 12.63 -5.48 -20.77
N GLY A 301 11.97 -6.63 -20.91
CA GLY A 301 10.85 -6.85 -21.83
C GLY A 301 11.26 -7.01 -23.30
N SER A 302 12.55 -7.01 -23.59
CA SER A 302 13.13 -7.13 -24.94
C SER A 302 13.15 -8.59 -25.41
N PRO A 303 13.05 -8.84 -26.74
CA PRO A 303 13.21 -10.19 -27.26
C PRO A 303 14.66 -10.67 -27.07
N PRO A 304 14.89 -11.98 -26.82
CA PRO A 304 16.22 -12.56 -26.78
C PRO A 304 17.02 -12.26 -28.07
N PRO A 305 18.35 -12.11 -27.98
CA PRO A 305 19.20 -11.79 -29.13
C PRO A 305 19.38 -12.95 -30.13
N THR A 306 19.03 -14.18 -29.73
CA THR A 306 19.11 -15.39 -30.56
C THR A 306 17.73 -15.99 -30.76
N GLU A 307 17.56 -16.82 -31.79
CA GLU A 307 16.31 -17.54 -32.00
C GLU A 307 16.14 -18.68 -31.00
N PHE A 308 14.89 -18.92 -30.58
CA PHE A 308 14.53 -19.99 -29.66
C PHE A 308 13.51 -20.93 -30.31
N THR A 309 13.58 -22.21 -29.93
CA THR A 309 12.50 -23.18 -30.13
C THR A 309 11.67 -23.24 -28.86
N VAL A 310 10.37 -22.95 -28.96
CA VAL A 310 9.42 -23.11 -27.85
C VAL A 310 8.58 -24.37 -28.07
N THR A 311 8.49 -25.20 -27.05
CA THR A 311 7.77 -26.49 -27.10
C THR A 311 6.78 -26.55 -25.95
N VAL A 312 5.51 -26.84 -26.25
CA VAL A 312 4.53 -27.24 -25.23
C VAL A 312 4.82 -28.70 -24.88
N MET A 313 5.13 -28.94 -23.61
CA MET A 313 5.55 -30.24 -23.09
C MET A 313 4.35 -31.08 -22.66
N THR A 314 3.44 -30.46 -21.94
CA THR A 314 2.19 -31.04 -21.45
C THR A 314 1.09 -30.02 -21.54
N VAL A 315 -0.13 -30.51 -21.72
CA VAL A 315 -1.37 -29.76 -21.60
C VAL A 315 -2.24 -30.56 -20.65
N THR A 316 -2.56 -30.02 -19.48
CA THR A 316 -3.28 -30.73 -18.43
C THR A 316 -4.58 -30.00 -18.13
N HIS A 317 -5.71 -30.71 -18.12
CA HIS A 317 -6.99 -30.16 -17.70
C HIS A 317 -7.05 -30.05 -16.17
N GLN A 318 -7.58 -28.95 -15.62
CA GLN A 318 -7.61 -28.77 -14.16
C GLN A 318 -8.47 -29.83 -13.43
N GLU A 319 -9.49 -30.39 -14.09
CA GLU A 319 -10.37 -31.42 -13.52
C GLU A 319 -10.06 -32.85 -14.00
N GLY A 320 -8.98 -33.08 -14.78
CA GLY A 320 -8.67 -34.40 -15.32
C GLY A 320 -7.19 -34.64 -15.63
N ASP A 321 -6.79 -35.90 -15.74
CA ASP A 321 -5.41 -36.34 -15.98
C ASP A 321 -5.01 -36.37 -17.47
N GLU A 322 -5.80 -35.77 -18.36
CA GLU A 322 -5.47 -35.76 -19.80
C GLU A 322 -4.20 -34.95 -20.04
N THR A 323 -3.14 -35.63 -20.48
CA THR A 323 -1.87 -35.02 -20.88
C THR A 323 -1.65 -35.24 -22.38
N LEU A 324 -1.51 -34.16 -23.13
CA LEU A 324 -1.27 -34.19 -24.57
C LEU A 324 0.23 -34.24 -24.91
N PRO A 325 0.62 -34.80 -26.07
CA PRO A 325 2.01 -34.99 -26.44
C PRO A 325 2.75 -33.68 -26.75
N LYS A 326 4.08 -33.73 -26.63
CA LYS A 326 4.98 -32.60 -26.89
C LYS A 326 4.83 -32.05 -28.31
N LYS A 327 4.64 -30.74 -28.45
CA LYS A 327 4.51 -30.08 -29.76
C LYS A 327 5.34 -28.80 -29.84
N LYS A 328 6.14 -28.67 -30.89
CA LYS A 328 6.90 -27.45 -31.19
C LYS A 328 5.98 -26.37 -31.75
N LEU A 329 6.16 -25.13 -31.29
CA LEU A 329 5.34 -24.00 -31.70
C LEU A 329 5.84 -23.39 -33.00
N LYS A 330 4.91 -22.79 -33.76
CA LYS A 330 5.25 -22.01 -34.95
C LYS A 330 5.68 -20.62 -34.51
N SER A 331 6.89 -20.20 -34.89
CA SER A 331 7.42 -18.86 -34.62
C SER A 331 7.18 -17.92 -35.79
N LYS A 332 6.75 -16.70 -35.51
CA LYS A 332 6.70 -15.57 -36.46
C LYS A 332 7.04 -14.28 -35.72
N ASN A 333 8.13 -13.61 -36.10
CA ASN A 333 8.60 -12.36 -35.49
C ASN A 333 8.76 -12.44 -33.95
N GLY A 334 9.28 -13.56 -33.42
CA GLY A 334 9.47 -13.76 -31.97
C GLY A 334 8.21 -14.15 -31.20
N LEU A 335 7.07 -14.28 -31.88
CA LEU A 335 5.81 -14.76 -31.31
C LEU A 335 5.59 -16.23 -31.66
N TYR A 336 5.32 -17.05 -30.66
CA TYR A 336 5.11 -18.49 -30.78
C TYR A 336 3.63 -18.81 -30.64
N SER A 337 3.04 -19.42 -31.66
CA SER A 337 1.61 -19.72 -31.70
C SER A 337 1.33 -21.21 -31.57
N TYR A 338 0.33 -21.56 -30.75
CA TYR A 338 -0.18 -22.91 -30.55
C TYR A 338 -1.71 -22.96 -30.64
N ASN A 339 -2.25 -23.76 -31.55
CA ASN A 339 -3.69 -23.94 -31.68
C ASN A 339 -4.18 -24.99 -30.67
N LEU A 340 -4.81 -24.56 -29.59
CA LEU A 340 -5.18 -25.46 -28.50
C LEU A 340 -6.34 -26.41 -28.88
N PHE A 341 -7.27 -25.94 -29.71
CA PHE A 341 -8.44 -26.72 -30.16
C PHE A 341 -8.11 -27.91 -31.06
N GLN A 342 -6.88 -28.00 -31.60
CA GLN A 342 -6.44 -29.20 -32.33
C GLN A 342 -6.30 -30.42 -31.43
N ASP A 343 -5.92 -30.17 -30.18
CA ASP A 343 -5.49 -31.22 -29.28
C ASP A 343 -6.47 -31.36 -28.09
N VAL A 344 -7.29 -30.34 -27.81
CA VAL A 344 -8.26 -30.29 -26.71
C VAL A 344 -9.70 -30.15 -27.21
N SER A 345 -10.64 -30.88 -26.61
CA SER A 345 -12.06 -30.87 -27.02
C SER A 345 -13.05 -30.42 -25.93
N SER A 346 -12.70 -30.55 -24.66
CA SER A 346 -13.52 -30.10 -23.52
C SER A 346 -13.24 -28.64 -23.16
N PRO A 347 -14.26 -27.84 -22.83
CA PRO A 347 -14.07 -26.53 -22.21
C PRO A 347 -13.51 -26.64 -20.80
N GLY A 348 -12.87 -25.58 -20.30
CA GLY A 348 -12.34 -25.53 -18.94
C GLY A 348 -10.98 -24.84 -18.83
N VAL A 349 -10.37 -24.89 -17.65
CA VAL A 349 -9.03 -24.36 -17.40
C VAL A 349 -7.99 -25.43 -17.73
N TYR A 350 -6.97 -25.03 -18.50
CA TYR A 350 -5.85 -25.87 -18.88
C TYR A 350 -4.54 -25.24 -18.41
N THR A 351 -3.64 -26.07 -17.88
CA THR A 351 -2.26 -25.69 -17.60
C THR A 351 -1.37 -26.24 -18.71
N LEU A 352 -0.70 -25.35 -19.43
CA LEU A 352 0.28 -25.69 -20.46
C LEU A 352 1.67 -25.50 -19.89
N THR A 353 2.49 -26.55 -19.88
CA THR A 353 3.90 -26.44 -19.46
C THR A 353 4.78 -26.29 -20.68
N PHE A 354 5.60 -25.25 -20.70
CA PHE A 354 6.48 -24.91 -21.82
C PHE A 354 7.93 -25.20 -21.49
N SER A 355 8.70 -25.54 -22.53
CA SER A 355 10.16 -25.54 -22.51
C SER A 355 10.70 -24.72 -23.68
N THR A 356 11.90 -24.17 -23.50
CA THR A 356 12.60 -23.36 -24.49
C THR A 356 13.97 -23.95 -24.78
N GLU A 357 14.49 -23.76 -25.98
CA GLU A 357 15.84 -24.18 -26.37
C GLU A 357 16.42 -23.19 -27.37
N SER A 358 17.63 -22.68 -27.11
CA SER A 358 18.31 -21.74 -28.00
C SER A 358 18.81 -22.43 -29.27
N VAL A 359 18.65 -21.76 -30.41
CA VAL A 359 19.22 -22.18 -31.69
C VAL A 359 20.62 -21.58 -31.82
N GLY A 360 21.65 -22.37 -31.49
CA GLY A 360 23.06 -21.95 -31.64
C GLY A 360 23.77 -21.49 -30.36
N GLY A 361 23.12 -21.63 -29.21
CA GLY A 361 23.64 -21.22 -27.91
C GLY A 361 23.31 -19.77 -27.58
N SER A 362 22.99 -19.51 -26.31
CA SER A 362 22.62 -18.18 -25.84
C SER A 362 22.94 -18.04 -24.36
N PRO A 363 23.32 -16.84 -23.87
CA PRO A 363 23.38 -16.57 -22.44
C PRO A 363 22.00 -16.52 -21.79
N VAL A 364 20.92 -16.43 -22.58
CA VAL A 364 19.55 -16.41 -22.06
C VAL A 364 19.18 -17.78 -21.47
N VAL A 365 18.68 -17.76 -20.23
CA VAL A 365 18.37 -18.95 -19.45
C VAL A 365 17.36 -19.84 -20.18
N LYS A 366 17.67 -21.15 -20.23
CA LYS A 366 16.78 -22.16 -20.76
C LYS A 366 15.65 -22.44 -19.76
N LEU A 367 14.42 -22.23 -20.20
CA LEU A 367 13.22 -22.60 -19.42
C LEU A 367 12.85 -24.06 -19.68
N THR A 368 12.67 -24.85 -18.62
CA THR A 368 12.37 -26.30 -18.72
C THR A 368 10.94 -26.65 -18.37
N GLU A 369 10.41 -26.12 -17.27
CA GLU A 369 9.03 -26.39 -16.81
C GLU A 369 8.28 -25.09 -16.47
N THR A 370 7.91 -24.30 -17.48
CA THR A 370 7.16 -23.05 -17.25
C THR A 370 5.66 -23.25 -17.46
N PRO A 371 4.83 -23.31 -16.39
CA PRO A 371 3.39 -23.44 -16.53
C PRO A 371 2.72 -22.11 -16.89
N LEU A 372 1.78 -22.13 -17.84
CA LEU A 372 0.85 -21.04 -18.12
C LEU A 372 -0.58 -21.58 -18.13
N GLN A 373 -1.48 -20.86 -17.45
CA GLN A 373 -2.90 -21.21 -17.43
C GLN A 373 -3.65 -20.50 -18.54
N VAL A 374 -4.52 -21.23 -19.22
CA VAL A 374 -5.44 -20.70 -20.24
C VAL A 374 -6.82 -21.32 -20.07
N THR A 375 -7.84 -20.59 -20.50
CA THR A 375 -9.24 -21.03 -20.40
C THR A 375 -9.75 -21.32 -21.81
N VAL A 376 -10.15 -22.57 -22.05
CA VAL A 376 -10.88 -22.97 -23.26
C VAL A 376 -12.34 -22.65 -23.04
N SER A 377 -12.84 -21.70 -23.82
CA SER A 377 -14.17 -21.17 -23.65
C SER A 377 -15.23 -21.93 -24.44
N PHE A 378 -16.48 -21.79 -24.02
CA PHE A 378 -17.64 -22.43 -24.65
C PHE A 378 -18.87 -21.52 -24.62
N GLU A 379 -19.87 -21.90 -25.42
CA GLU A 379 -21.16 -21.22 -25.46
C GLU A 379 -22.28 -22.19 -25.07
N VAL A 380 -23.21 -21.73 -24.24
CA VAL A 380 -24.38 -22.53 -23.86
C VAL A 380 -25.68 -21.94 -24.38
N THR A 381 -26.69 -22.80 -24.45
CA THR A 381 -28.11 -22.46 -24.61
C THR A 381 -28.94 -23.33 -23.68
N ILE A 382 -30.20 -22.96 -23.44
CA ILE A 382 -31.13 -23.79 -22.68
C ILE A 382 -31.65 -24.91 -23.57
N GLY A 383 -31.53 -26.15 -23.11
CA GLY A 383 -32.05 -27.34 -23.80
C GLY A 383 -33.52 -27.60 -23.47
N SER A 384 -33.80 -27.76 -22.18
CA SER A 384 -35.15 -27.86 -21.64
C SER A 384 -35.25 -27.04 -20.36
N ALA A 385 -36.39 -26.41 -20.13
CA ALA A 385 -36.69 -25.71 -18.89
C ALA A 385 -38.16 -25.89 -18.54
N GLU A 386 -38.43 -26.21 -17.28
CA GLU A 386 -39.77 -26.39 -16.76
C GLU A 386 -39.88 -25.75 -15.39
N LEU A 387 -41.03 -25.13 -15.13
CA LEU A 387 -41.40 -24.57 -13.84
C LEU A 387 -42.63 -25.30 -13.33
N SER A 388 -42.59 -25.76 -12.09
CA SER A 388 -43.64 -26.59 -11.52
C SER A 388 -43.98 -26.18 -10.09
N LEU A 389 -45.23 -26.42 -9.73
CA LEU A 389 -45.75 -26.29 -8.37
C LEU A 389 -46.00 -27.71 -7.85
N SER A 390 -45.31 -28.09 -6.77
CA SER A 390 -45.47 -29.38 -6.12
C SER A 390 -46.05 -29.23 -4.71
N ASP A 391 -46.88 -30.17 -4.30
CA ASP A 391 -47.35 -30.28 -2.91
C ASP A 391 -46.16 -30.54 -1.96
N ARG A 392 -46.10 -29.81 -0.86
CA ARG A 392 -44.98 -29.85 0.09
C ARG A 392 -44.88 -31.20 0.82
N GLU A 393 -45.99 -31.86 1.11
CA GLU A 393 -46.02 -33.08 1.94
C GLU A 393 -45.88 -34.36 1.12
N HIS A 394 -46.51 -34.40 -0.05
CA HIS A 394 -46.57 -35.60 -0.88
C HIS A 394 -45.68 -35.53 -2.12
N GLY A 395 -45.09 -34.35 -2.42
CA GLY A 395 -44.21 -34.13 -3.58
C GLY A 395 -44.90 -34.27 -4.93
N THR A 396 -46.24 -34.32 -4.96
CA THR A 396 -47.05 -34.47 -6.17
C THR A 396 -47.08 -33.15 -6.95
N THR A 397 -46.82 -33.20 -8.25
CA THR A 397 -46.85 -32.00 -9.12
C THR A 397 -48.30 -31.59 -9.40
N ALA A 398 -48.70 -30.42 -8.91
CA ALA A 398 -50.03 -29.86 -9.09
C ALA A 398 -50.18 -29.08 -10.41
N LYS A 399 -49.16 -28.31 -10.79
CA LYS A 399 -49.13 -27.54 -12.05
C LYS A 399 -47.71 -27.55 -12.62
N LYS A 400 -47.61 -27.63 -13.96
CA LYS A 400 -46.33 -27.64 -14.68
C LYS A 400 -46.42 -26.75 -15.92
N ILE A 401 -45.43 -25.89 -16.10
CA ILE A 401 -45.28 -24.96 -17.23
C ILE A 401 -43.97 -25.30 -17.93
N SER A 402 -44.04 -25.53 -19.25
CA SER A 402 -42.84 -25.65 -20.08
C SER A 402 -42.37 -24.26 -20.47
N LEU A 403 -41.08 -23.98 -20.33
CA LEU A 403 -40.50 -22.68 -20.62
C LEU A 403 -39.68 -22.74 -21.92
N GLU A 404 -39.83 -21.73 -22.77
CA GLU A 404 -39.14 -21.63 -24.05
C GLU A 404 -38.17 -20.45 -24.07
N TYR A 405 -36.87 -20.73 -24.00
CA TYR A 405 -35.84 -19.70 -24.09
C TYR A 405 -35.78 -19.10 -25.52
N PRO A 406 -35.64 -17.76 -25.69
CA PRO A 406 -35.44 -16.72 -24.66
C PRO A 406 -36.75 -16.01 -24.24
N ASN A 407 -37.93 -16.57 -24.53
CA ASN A 407 -39.20 -15.91 -24.28
C ASN A 407 -39.62 -16.01 -22.81
N SER A 408 -40.32 -15.00 -22.31
CA SER A 408 -40.96 -15.05 -20.99
C SER A 408 -42.30 -15.80 -21.05
N SER A 409 -42.58 -16.58 -20.02
CA SER A 409 -43.87 -17.23 -19.80
C SER A 409 -44.96 -16.18 -19.57
N LYS A 410 -46.11 -16.37 -20.24
CA LYS A 410 -47.33 -15.60 -19.98
C LYS A 410 -48.15 -16.16 -18.82
N GLU A 411 -47.87 -17.40 -18.42
CA GLU A 411 -48.55 -18.05 -17.31
C GLU A 411 -47.85 -17.73 -15.99
N THR A 412 -48.65 -17.34 -15.00
CA THR A 412 -48.22 -17.11 -13.61
C THR A 412 -48.48 -18.34 -12.76
N LEU A 413 -47.54 -18.65 -11.87
CA LEU A 413 -47.74 -19.63 -10.79
C LEU A 413 -48.07 -18.91 -9.50
N GLU A 414 -49.03 -19.43 -8.77
CA GLU A 414 -49.41 -18.98 -7.44
C GLU A 414 -48.98 -20.06 -6.44
N ALA A 415 -48.06 -19.73 -5.55
CA ALA A 415 -47.53 -20.64 -4.54
C ALA A 415 -47.92 -20.16 -3.15
N ASP A 416 -48.47 -21.08 -2.36
CA ASP A 416 -48.87 -20.87 -0.96
C ASP A 416 -48.04 -21.74 0.00
N GLN A 417 -48.36 -21.70 1.29
CA GLN A 417 -47.64 -22.43 2.35
C GLN A 417 -47.66 -23.95 2.19
N HIS A 418 -48.59 -24.50 1.40
CA HIS A 418 -48.67 -25.93 1.13
C HIS A 418 -47.92 -26.33 -0.15
N SER A 419 -47.34 -25.35 -0.83
CA SER A 419 -46.73 -25.52 -2.14
C SER A 419 -45.20 -25.34 -2.08
N LYS A 420 -44.53 -25.98 -3.04
CA LYS A 420 -43.11 -25.83 -3.32
C LYS A 420 -42.93 -25.51 -4.79
N VAL A 421 -42.20 -24.44 -5.09
CA VAL A 421 -41.89 -24.04 -6.47
C VAL A 421 -40.62 -24.76 -6.89
N VAL A 422 -40.68 -25.51 -7.99
CA VAL A 422 -39.55 -26.30 -8.50
C VAL A 422 -39.29 -25.96 -9.95
N MET A 423 -38.10 -25.44 -10.25
CA MET A 423 -37.62 -25.23 -11.61
C MET A 423 -36.58 -26.29 -11.96
N LYS A 424 -36.71 -26.91 -13.11
CA LYS A 424 -35.72 -27.84 -13.66
C LYS A 424 -35.30 -27.38 -15.04
N PHE A 425 -34.00 -27.35 -15.31
CA PHE A 425 -33.50 -27.00 -16.63
C PHE A 425 -32.21 -27.75 -16.98
N THR A 426 -31.92 -27.82 -18.28
CA THR A 426 -30.68 -28.37 -18.83
C THR A 426 -30.00 -27.33 -19.70
N LEU A 427 -28.67 -27.28 -19.63
CA LEU A 427 -27.85 -26.43 -20.49
C LEU A 427 -27.21 -27.31 -21.55
N ILE A 428 -27.19 -26.83 -22.79
CA ILE A 428 -26.60 -27.51 -23.94
C ILE A 428 -25.52 -26.62 -24.51
N ASP A 429 -24.35 -27.19 -24.77
CA ASP A 429 -23.29 -26.53 -25.52
C ASP A 429 -23.73 -26.31 -26.98
N LYS A 430 -23.65 -25.06 -27.45
CA LYS A 430 -24.16 -24.68 -28.78
C LYS A 430 -23.44 -25.39 -29.93
N GLU A 431 -22.19 -25.77 -29.74
CA GLU A 431 -21.34 -26.36 -30.77
C GLU A 431 -21.42 -27.88 -30.75
N THR A 432 -21.15 -28.50 -29.59
CA THR A 432 -21.12 -29.96 -29.46
C THR A 432 -22.52 -30.57 -29.38
N LYS A 433 -23.55 -29.76 -29.11
CA LYS A 433 -24.94 -30.18 -28.86
C LYS A 433 -25.09 -31.17 -27.70
N LYS A 434 -24.09 -31.26 -26.82
CA LYS A 434 -24.11 -32.10 -25.62
C LYS A 434 -24.52 -31.26 -24.41
N SER A 435 -25.06 -31.92 -23.39
CA SER A 435 -25.35 -31.27 -22.11
C SER A 435 -24.06 -30.71 -21.50
N ALA A 436 -24.13 -29.47 -21.02
CA ALA A 436 -23.01 -28.76 -20.40
C ALA A 436 -23.35 -28.43 -18.94
N LEU A 437 -22.31 -28.38 -18.11
CA LEU A 437 -22.39 -27.83 -16.77
C LEU A 437 -21.68 -26.50 -16.75
N VAL A 438 -22.24 -25.57 -15.99
CA VAL A 438 -21.63 -24.30 -15.62
C VAL A 438 -21.27 -24.31 -14.14
N HIS A 439 -20.25 -23.53 -13.79
CA HIS A 439 -19.80 -23.32 -12.43
C HIS A 439 -20.93 -22.82 -11.51
N GLN A 440 -21.71 -21.82 -11.96
CA GLN A 440 -22.85 -21.29 -11.17
C GLN A 440 -24.05 -20.95 -12.04
N ALA A 441 -25.23 -21.35 -11.57
CA ALA A 441 -26.51 -20.92 -12.12
C ALA A 441 -27.40 -20.44 -10.98
N PHE A 442 -27.97 -19.25 -11.12
CA PHE A 442 -28.80 -18.61 -10.10
C PHE A 442 -30.20 -18.37 -10.61
N VAL A 443 -31.18 -18.62 -9.75
CA VAL A 443 -32.54 -18.14 -9.93
C VAL A 443 -32.71 -16.89 -9.08
N ARG A 444 -32.98 -15.76 -9.72
CA ARG A 444 -33.24 -14.49 -9.04
C ARG A 444 -34.73 -14.21 -9.01
N LEU A 445 -35.24 -13.86 -7.84
CA LEU A 445 -36.60 -13.39 -7.60
C LEU A 445 -36.57 -11.93 -7.15
N THR A 446 -37.27 -11.06 -7.86
CA THR A 446 -37.21 -9.61 -7.65
C THR A 446 -38.60 -9.01 -7.47
N ARG A 447 -38.73 -8.11 -6.48
CA ARG A 447 -39.91 -7.28 -6.27
C ARG A 447 -39.49 -5.88 -5.84
N GLY A 448 -39.76 -4.88 -6.68
CA GLY A 448 -39.35 -3.50 -6.42
C GLY A 448 -37.82 -3.41 -6.32
N GLN A 449 -37.31 -3.03 -5.15
CA GLN A 449 -35.87 -2.98 -4.85
C GLN A 449 -35.34 -4.23 -4.13
N HIS A 450 -36.22 -5.17 -3.75
CA HIS A 450 -35.81 -6.41 -3.10
C HIS A 450 -35.48 -7.48 -4.15
N GLU A 451 -34.28 -8.03 -4.07
CA GLU A 451 -33.84 -9.15 -4.89
C GLU A 451 -33.26 -10.26 -4.00
N ILE A 452 -33.56 -11.50 -4.36
CA ILE A 452 -33.08 -12.69 -3.66
C ILE A 452 -32.60 -13.69 -4.71
N PHE A 453 -31.43 -14.29 -4.46
CA PHE A 453 -30.78 -15.23 -5.36
C PHE A 453 -30.75 -16.62 -4.73
N PHE A 454 -31.14 -17.62 -5.52
CA PHE A 454 -31.06 -19.03 -5.14
C PHE A 454 -30.14 -19.78 -6.10
N VAL A 455 -29.28 -20.64 -5.57
CA VAL A 455 -28.39 -21.49 -6.37
C VAL A 455 -29.20 -22.63 -6.96
N ALA A 456 -29.17 -22.79 -8.29
CA ALA A 456 -29.68 -23.98 -8.96
C ALA A 456 -28.61 -25.07 -8.92
N THR A 457 -28.94 -26.24 -8.35
CA THR A 457 -27.97 -27.32 -8.16
C THR A 457 -28.05 -28.33 -9.31
N ALA A 458 -26.92 -28.63 -9.93
CA ALA A 458 -26.84 -29.67 -10.97
C ALA A 458 -26.75 -31.08 -10.37
N ASN A 459 -27.54 -32.00 -10.90
CA ASN A 459 -27.33 -33.42 -10.67
C ASN A 459 -26.22 -33.94 -11.62
N LYS A 460 -25.07 -34.33 -11.07
CA LYS A 460 -23.90 -34.78 -11.85
C LYS A 460 -24.15 -35.98 -12.77
N LYS A 461 -25.20 -36.79 -12.52
CA LYS A 461 -25.54 -37.96 -13.36
C LYS A 461 -26.48 -37.61 -14.52
N THR A 462 -27.45 -36.74 -14.27
CA THR A 462 -28.47 -36.38 -15.27
C THR A 462 -28.18 -35.05 -15.98
N LEU A 463 -27.20 -34.29 -15.48
CA LEU A 463 -26.80 -32.97 -15.96
C LEU A 463 -27.97 -31.97 -15.99
N GLN A 464 -28.96 -32.19 -15.12
CA GLN A 464 -30.12 -31.33 -14.94
C GLN A 464 -29.94 -30.47 -13.69
N TYR A 465 -30.13 -29.17 -13.85
CA TYR A 465 -30.18 -28.20 -12.77
C TYR A 465 -31.57 -28.20 -12.15
N THR A 466 -31.61 -28.15 -10.82
CA THR A 466 -32.85 -28.07 -10.05
C THR A 466 -32.76 -26.91 -9.07
N PHE A 467 -33.78 -26.05 -9.09
CA PHE A 467 -34.05 -25.03 -8.09
C PHE A 467 -35.34 -25.41 -7.36
N GLU A 468 -35.32 -25.29 -6.04
CA GLU A 468 -36.43 -25.65 -5.17
C GLU A 468 -36.65 -24.55 -4.12
N LEU A 469 -37.88 -24.03 -4.06
CA LEU A 469 -38.32 -23.03 -3.09
C LEU A 469 -39.48 -23.60 -2.28
N ASP A 470 -39.20 -23.99 -1.04
CA ASP A 470 -40.23 -24.33 -0.08
C ASP A 470 -40.75 -23.06 0.59
N MET A 471 -42.05 -22.79 0.44
CA MET A 471 -42.69 -21.56 0.87
C MET A 471 -42.66 -21.36 2.39
N VAL A 472 -42.52 -22.42 3.19
CA VAL A 472 -42.43 -22.31 4.65
C VAL A 472 -41.02 -21.90 5.06
N THR A 473 -40.00 -22.53 4.49
CA THR A 473 -38.60 -22.22 4.85
C THR A 473 -38.14 -20.91 4.23
N ALA A 474 -38.61 -20.59 3.03
CA ALA A 474 -38.26 -19.35 2.34
C ALA A 474 -38.91 -18.10 2.96
N ALA A 475 -39.91 -18.25 3.84
CA ALA A 475 -40.57 -17.10 4.45
C ALA A 475 -39.60 -16.17 5.21
N GLU A 476 -38.54 -16.71 5.82
CA GLU A 476 -37.52 -15.92 6.50
C GLU A 476 -36.67 -15.11 5.50
N ASP A 477 -36.17 -15.77 4.44
CA ASP A 477 -35.34 -15.14 3.40
C ASP A 477 -36.05 -13.97 2.70
N PHE A 478 -37.37 -14.07 2.56
CA PHE A 478 -38.23 -13.05 1.93
C PHE A 478 -38.80 -12.03 2.93
N GLY A 479 -38.46 -12.12 4.23
CA GLY A 479 -39.05 -11.27 5.28
C GLY A 479 -40.58 -11.42 5.37
N SER A 480 -41.12 -12.57 4.97
CA SER A 480 -42.54 -12.91 4.88
C SER A 480 -43.36 -11.98 3.97
N LEU A 481 -42.70 -11.31 3.02
CA LEU A 481 -43.28 -10.30 2.14
C LEU A 481 -44.00 -10.98 0.96
N SER A 482 -45.33 -11.03 0.99
CA SER A 482 -46.14 -11.73 -0.03
C SER A 482 -46.50 -10.84 -1.21
N GLY A 483 -46.41 -11.35 -2.44
CA GLY A 483 -46.77 -10.62 -3.65
C GLY A 483 -46.20 -11.24 -4.94
N SER A 484 -46.27 -10.49 -6.04
CA SER A 484 -45.75 -10.92 -7.34
C SER A 484 -44.26 -10.62 -7.48
N TYR A 485 -43.46 -11.67 -7.70
CA TYR A 485 -42.02 -11.59 -7.93
C TYR A 485 -41.69 -11.89 -9.39
N ALA A 486 -40.83 -11.08 -9.99
CA ALA A 486 -40.22 -11.38 -11.29
C ALA A 486 -39.14 -12.44 -11.10
N MET A 487 -39.20 -13.53 -11.87
CA MET A 487 -38.27 -14.64 -11.83
C MET A 487 -37.35 -14.59 -13.05
N SER A 488 -36.05 -14.69 -12.81
CA SER A 488 -35.02 -14.73 -13.86
C SER A 488 -34.00 -15.82 -13.57
N LEU A 489 -33.52 -16.49 -14.62
CA LEU A 489 -32.40 -17.45 -14.55
C LEU A 489 -31.14 -16.76 -15.06
N ILE A 490 -30.11 -16.72 -14.23
CA ILE A 490 -28.80 -16.16 -14.52
C ILE A 490 -27.80 -17.32 -14.62
N VAL A 491 -27.12 -17.42 -15.75
CA VAL A 491 -26.15 -18.48 -16.03
C VAL A 491 -24.79 -17.85 -16.29
N GLY A 492 -23.78 -18.28 -15.53
CA GLY A 492 -22.42 -17.75 -15.64
C GLY A 492 -21.36 -18.81 -15.33
N ASP A 493 -20.25 -18.74 -16.05
CA ASP A 493 -19.06 -19.55 -15.82
C ASP A 493 -17.83 -18.70 -16.18
N PHE A 494 -16.67 -18.99 -15.57
CA PHE A 494 -15.40 -18.38 -15.95
C PHE A 494 -14.99 -18.75 -17.39
N ALA A 495 -15.46 -19.89 -17.91
CA ALA A 495 -15.19 -20.33 -19.28
C ALA A 495 -16.33 -20.04 -20.27
N LEU A 496 -17.41 -19.37 -19.86
CA LEU A 496 -18.57 -19.10 -20.71
C LEU A 496 -18.39 -17.80 -21.51
N GLU A 497 -18.49 -17.87 -22.84
CA GLU A 497 -18.40 -16.68 -23.71
C GLU A 497 -19.69 -15.86 -23.75
N ASN A 498 -20.83 -16.52 -23.52
CA ASN A 498 -22.16 -15.93 -23.64
C ASN A 498 -22.96 -16.01 -22.33
N PRO A 499 -22.49 -15.39 -21.23
CA PRO A 499 -23.27 -15.31 -20.00
C PRO A 499 -24.60 -14.58 -20.27
N PHE A 500 -25.69 -15.11 -19.72
CA PHE A 500 -27.03 -14.57 -19.97
C PHE A 500 -27.89 -14.54 -18.71
N SER A 501 -28.81 -13.57 -18.70
CA SER A 501 -29.93 -13.48 -17.76
C SER A 501 -31.22 -13.63 -18.57
N TRP A 502 -32.00 -14.66 -18.27
CA TRP A 502 -33.26 -14.94 -18.93
C TRP A 502 -34.43 -14.63 -18.01
N ASP A 503 -35.29 -13.70 -18.42
CA ASP A 503 -36.53 -13.39 -17.71
C ASP A 503 -37.60 -14.44 -17.99
N ILE A 504 -37.87 -15.27 -16.99
CA ILE A 504 -38.78 -16.42 -17.09
C ILE A 504 -40.23 -15.95 -17.01
N GLY A 505 -40.54 -14.96 -16.19
CA GLY A 505 -41.91 -14.46 -15.97
C GLY A 505 -42.15 -14.05 -14.53
N SER A 506 -43.41 -14.06 -14.09
CA SER A 506 -43.80 -13.69 -12.72
C SER A 506 -44.35 -14.88 -11.94
N VAL A 507 -44.02 -14.95 -10.65
CA VAL A 507 -44.53 -15.92 -9.69
C VAL A 507 -45.15 -15.17 -8.51
N SER A 508 -46.37 -15.53 -8.14
CA SER A 508 -47.06 -14.98 -6.98
C SER A 508 -46.77 -15.84 -5.76
N LEU A 509 -46.13 -15.25 -4.75
CA LEU A 509 -45.70 -15.92 -3.53
C LEU A 509 -46.54 -15.46 -2.33
N LEU A 510 -47.19 -16.40 -1.64
CA LEU A 510 -48.06 -16.17 -0.50
C LEU A 510 -47.50 -16.85 0.77
N PHE A 511 -46.93 -16.05 1.67
CA PHE A 511 -46.35 -16.47 2.95
C PHE A 511 -47.33 -16.36 4.12
N ALA A 512 -47.10 -17.14 5.18
CA ALA A 512 -47.89 -17.08 6.41
C ALA A 512 -47.64 -15.79 7.18
N GLY A 513 -48.70 -15.10 7.60
CA GLY A 513 -48.57 -13.90 8.43
C GLY A 513 -48.11 -12.66 7.67
N SER A 514 -48.25 -12.63 6.35
CA SER A 514 -47.87 -11.47 5.52
C SER A 514 -48.61 -10.21 5.95
N THR A 515 -47.89 -9.27 6.56
CA THR A 515 -48.39 -7.92 6.77
C THR A 515 -48.27 -7.15 5.46
N THR A 516 -49.39 -6.62 4.97
CA THR A 516 -49.37 -5.63 3.90
C THR A 516 -48.66 -4.39 4.42
N ASP A 517 -47.45 -4.11 3.93
CA ASP A 517 -46.68 -2.87 4.09
C ASP A 517 -46.72 -2.20 5.48
N THR A 518 -45.63 -2.37 6.21
CA THR A 518 -44.88 -1.17 6.65
C THR A 518 -43.41 -1.51 6.46
N GLY A 519 -42.82 -0.98 5.38
CA GLY A 519 -41.38 -0.99 5.21
C GLY A 519 -40.74 -0.35 6.44
N ASP A 520 -40.04 -1.14 7.24
CA ASP A 520 -38.92 -0.63 8.00
C ASP A 520 -37.81 -0.38 6.98
N GLU A 521 -37.97 0.71 6.23
CA GLU A 521 -36.85 1.36 5.57
C GLU A 521 -35.82 1.64 6.65
N ASP A 522 -34.62 1.12 6.43
CA ASP A 522 -33.43 1.31 7.23
C ASP A 522 -33.33 2.75 7.77
N TYR A 523 -33.69 2.95 9.04
CA TYR A 523 -33.64 4.24 9.73
C TYR A 523 -32.20 4.71 10.00
N THR A 524 -31.18 3.96 9.58
CA THR A 524 -29.79 4.18 9.98
C THR A 524 -29.23 5.53 9.48
N TYR A 525 -29.76 6.08 8.37
CA TYR A 525 -29.23 7.31 7.74
C TYR A 525 -30.26 8.43 7.50
N ARG A 526 -31.35 8.49 8.28
CA ARG A 526 -32.22 9.68 8.30
C ARG A 526 -31.96 10.51 9.55
N ALA A 527 -32.06 11.83 9.41
CA ALA A 527 -31.97 12.74 10.54
C ALA A 527 -33.05 12.36 11.56
N LYS A 528 -32.61 11.92 12.74
CA LYS A 528 -33.52 11.67 13.86
C LYS A 528 -34.19 13.00 14.26
N PRO A 529 -35.41 12.96 14.81
CA PRO A 529 -36.03 14.15 15.38
C PRO A 529 -35.07 14.86 16.36
N GLU A 530 -34.98 16.19 16.26
CA GLU A 530 -34.10 16.99 17.12
C GLU A 530 -34.52 16.86 18.59
N ILE A 531 -33.57 16.49 19.46
CA ILE A 531 -33.79 16.44 20.91
C ILE A 531 -33.42 17.80 21.51
N GLN A 532 -34.41 18.57 21.95
CA GLN A 532 -34.18 19.84 22.64
C GLN A 532 -33.99 19.61 24.15
N HIS A 533 -32.81 19.93 24.68
CA HIS A 533 -32.54 19.85 26.12
C HIS A 533 -33.38 20.89 26.87
N MET A 534 -34.34 20.45 27.69
CA MET A 534 -35.05 21.34 28.59
C MET A 534 -34.21 21.61 29.85
N PHE A 535 -33.58 22.77 29.89
CA PHE A 535 -32.93 23.27 31.10
C PHE A 535 -33.97 23.42 32.22
N ARG A 536 -33.54 23.17 33.46
CA ARG A 536 -34.34 23.54 34.63
C ARG A 536 -34.60 25.04 34.59
N LEU A 537 -35.86 25.45 34.75
CA LEU A 537 -36.22 26.87 34.83
C LEU A 537 -35.45 27.52 35.98
N GLU A 538 -34.91 28.72 35.74
CA GLU A 538 -34.26 29.51 36.78
C GLU A 538 -35.24 29.74 37.94
N GLU A 539 -34.75 29.58 39.16
CA GLU A 539 -35.54 29.89 40.35
C GLU A 539 -35.85 31.39 40.37
N LYS A 540 -37.13 31.74 40.56
CA LYS A 540 -37.55 33.15 40.58
C LYS A 540 -36.90 33.87 41.77
N LEU A 541 -36.02 34.83 41.47
CA LEU A 541 -35.46 35.73 42.50
C LEU A 541 -36.55 36.65 43.08
N PRO A 542 -36.47 37.02 44.37
CA PRO A 542 -37.40 37.97 44.96
C PRO A 542 -37.25 39.37 44.32
N PRO A 543 -38.31 40.19 44.32
CA PRO A 543 -38.24 41.57 43.83
C PRO A 543 -37.14 42.39 44.52
N LYS A 544 -36.32 43.09 43.74
CA LYS A 544 -35.21 43.92 44.24
C LYS A 544 -35.64 44.93 45.31
N VAL A 545 -36.85 45.49 45.19
CA VAL A 545 -37.40 46.43 46.17
C VAL A 545 -37.48 45.81 47.55
N ILE A 546 -38.00 44.58 47.67
CA ILE A 546 -38.09 43.87 48.95
C ILE A 546 -36.67 43.64 49.51
N SER A 547 -35.75 43.11 48.68
CA SER A 547 -34.38 42.86 49.11
C SER A 547 -33.67 44.15 49.61
N SER A 548 -33.77 45.26 48.86
CA SER A 548 -33.17 46.54 49.24
C SER A 548 -33.79 47.14 50.51
N THR A 549 -35.12 47.05 50.68
CA THR A 549 -35.79 47.51 51.91
C THR A 549 -35.26 46.75 53.12
N PHE A 550 -35.15 45.42 53.05
CA PHE A 550 -34.60 44.63 54.15
C PHE A 550 -33.11 44.91 54.40
N THR A 551 -32.30 45.19 53.36
CA THR A 551 -30.90 45.63 53.55
C THR A 551 -30.82 46.94 54.34
N VAL A 552 -31.67 47.94 54.03
CA VAL A 552 -31.72 49.20 54.79
C VAL A 552 -32.18 48.95 56.23
N LEU A 553 -33.18 48.08 56.44
CA LEU A 553 -33.63 47.70 57.77
C LEU A 553 -32.52 47.03 58.59
N VAL A 554 -31.69 46.17 57.98
CA VAL A 554 -30.54 45.53 58.66
C VAL A 554 -29.46 46.55 59.03
N LEU A 555 -29.26 47.62 58.25
CA LEU A 555 -28.32 48.70 58.58
C LEU A 555 -28.88 49.68 59.62
N SER A 556 -30.19 49.72 59.84
CA SER A 556 -30.84 50.68 60.74
C SER A 556 -30.40 50.58 62.21
N PRO A 557 -30.19 49.39 62.83
CA PRO A 557 -29.71 49.31 64.21
C PRO A 557 -28.30 49.86 64.37
N LEU A 558 -27.44 49.75 63.34
CA LEU A 558 -26.10 50.34 63.36
C LEU A 558 -26.19 51.87 63.33
N ALA A 559 -27.06 52.44 62.49
CA ALA A 559 -27.30 53.88 62.47
C ALA A 559 -27.87 54.37 63.82
N LEU A 560 -28.81 53.63 64.41
CA LEU A 560 -29.36 53.92 65.72
C LEU A 560 -28.28 53.90 66.81
N LEU A 561 -27.39 52.90 66.81
CA LEU A 561 -26.27 52.80 67.74
C LEU A 561 -25.37 54.05 67.67
N LEU A 562 -25.04 54.52 66.47
CA LEU A 562 -24.22 55.72 66.30
C LEU A 562 -24.92 56.99 66.83
N VAL A 563 -26.23 57.13 66.61
CA VAL A 563 -27.03 58.24 67.17
C VAL A 563 -27.05 58.18 68.70
N LEU A 564 -27.26 57.00 69.27
CA LEU A 564 -27.26 56.81 70.72
C LEU A 564 -25.89 57.10 71.35
N TRP A 565 -24.79 56.74 70.69
CA TRP A 565 -23.44 57.08 71.15
C TRP A 565 -23.20 58.59 71.23
N VAL A 566 -23.68 59.35 70.24
CA VAL A 566 -23.65 60.82 70.30
C VAL A 566 -24.51 61.33 71.46
N GLY A 567 -25.70 60.76 71.67
CA GLY A 567 -26.61 61.15 72.75
C GLY A 567 -26.06 60.87 74.16
N ILE A 568 -25.34 59.76 74.35
CA ILE A 568 -24.73 59.37 75.63
C ILE A 568 -23.41 60.15 75.89
N GLY A 569 -22.87 60.82 74.87
CA GLY A 569 -21.58 61.52 74.97
C GLY A 569 -20.38 60.56 74.91
N PHE A 570 -20.52 59.44 74.20
CA PHE A 570 -19.41 58.51 73.96
C PHE A 570 -18.27 59.25 73.25
N ASN A 571 -17.09 59.24 73.87
CA ASN A 571 -15.90 59.90 73.34
C ASN A 571 -14.75 58.91 73.17
N VAL A 572 -13.88 59.20 72.20
CA VAL A 572 -12.68 58.39 71.90
C VAL A 572 -11.40 59.00 72.49
N SER A 573 -11.52 59.85 73.51
CA SER A 573 -10.38 60.58 74.11
C SER A 573 -9.28 59.63 74.63
N GLY A 574 -9.67 58.42 75.06
CA GLY A 574 -8.75 57.39 75.56
C GLY A 574 -8.02 56.56 74.50
N LEU A 575 -8.30 56.76 73.20
CA LEU A 575 -7.76 55.90 72.12
C LEU A 575 -6.22 55.95 72.03
N GLY A 576 -5.61 57.06 72.47
CA GLY A 576 -4.15 57.27 72.45
C GLY A 576 -3.39 56.82 73.70
N THR A 577 -4.07 56.31 74.74
CA THR A 577 -3.46 56.00 76.06
C THR A 577 -2.34 54.94 76.02
N GLY A 578 -2.26 54.12 74.96
CA GLY A 578 -1.15 53.19 74.72
C GLY A 578 0.04 53.76 73.93
N GLY A 579 -0.03 55.00 73.46
CA GLY A 579 0.96 55.65 72.59
C GLY A 579 1.10 54.93 71.25
N LEU A 580 2.34 54.79 70.75
CA LEU A 580 2.64 54.14 69.47
C LEU A 580 2.06 52.71 69.36
N TRP A 581 2.01 51.96 70.48
CA TRP A 581 1.43 50.60 70.49
C TRP A 581 -0.07 50.58 70.23
N ALA A 582 -0.80 51.62 70.66
CA ALA A 582 -2.23 51.73 70.38
C ALA A 582 -2.46 51.96 68.89
N VAL A 583 -1.70 52.85 68.26
CA VAL A 583 -1.79 53.09 66.81
C VAL A 583 -1.46 51.82 66.03
N MET A 584 -0.38 51.14 66.37
CA MET A 584 0.03 49.90 65.71
C MET A 584 -1.03 48.80 65.84
N PHE A 585 -1.63 48.64 67.03
CA PHE A 585 -2.71 47.68 67.27
C PHE A 585 -3.96 47.98 66.44
N HIS A 586 -4.43 49.23 66.40
CA HIS A 586 -5.64 49.58 65.65
C HIS A 586 -5.42 49.50 64.13
N ILE A 587 -4.24 49.84 63.63
CA ILE A 587 -3.89 49.67 62.20
C ILE A 587 -3.87 48.19 61.84
N SER A 588 -3.22 47.35 62.66
CA SER A 588 -3.11 45.91 62.36
C SER A 588 -4.46 45.20 62.51
N LEU A 589 -5.29 45.59 63.48
CA LEU A 589 -6.67 45.12 63.63
C LEU A 589 -7.56 45.58 62.46
N GLY A 590 -7.44 46.84 62.03
CA GLY A 590 -8.10 47.34 60.83
C GLY A 590 -7.67 46.57 59.58
N GLY A 591 -6.38 46.26 59.47
CA GLY A 591 -5.83 45.39 58.42
C GLY A 591 -6.46 44.00 58.41
N ILE A 592 -6.68 43.38 59.57
CA ILE A 592 -7.39 42.10 59.69
C ILE A 592 -8.83 42.22 59.14
N PHE A 593 -9.57 43.27 59.49
CA PHE A 593 -10.92 43.48 58.93
C PHE A 593 -10.91 43.70 57.42
N VAL A 594 -9.91 44.41 56.89
CA VAL A 594 -9.73 44.55 55.44
C VAL A 594 -9.45 43.21 54.79
N VAL A 595 -8.59 42.36 55.38
CA VAL A 595 -8.35 41.01 54.86
C VAL A 595 -9.62 40.17 54.85
N TYR A 596 -10.48 40.25 55.87
CA TYR A 596 -11.78 39.58 55.85
C TYR A 596 -12.72 40.10 54.76
N TYR A 597 -12.74 41.41 54.52
CA TYR A 597 -13.50 41.98 53.41
C TYR A 597 -12.96 41.51 52.04
N LEU A 598 -11.63 41.45 51.89
CA LEU A 598 -11.00 40.95 50.67
C LEU A 598 -11.20 39.44 50.48
N PHE A 599 -11.30 38.66 51.55
CA PHE A 599 -11.71 37.24 51.52
C PHE A 599 -13.12 37.09 50.97
N TRP A 600 -14.05 37.91 51.42
CA TRP A 600 -15.41 37.88 50.92
C TRP A 600 -15.51 38.26 49.44
N LEU A 601 -14.67 39.19 48.97
CA LEU A 601 -14.69 39.62 47.56
C LEU A 601 -13.89 38.74 46.61
N LYS A 602 -12.68 38.28 46.99
CA LYS A 602 -11.74 37.69 46.03
C LYS A 602 -10.66 36.74 46.56
N LEU A 603 -10.22 36.86 47.82
CA LEU A 603 -9.11 36.01 48.31
C LEU A 603 -9.60 34.58 48.56
N ASN A 604 -8.79 33.60 48.18
CA ASN A 604 -9.03 32.21 48.60
C ASN A 604 -8.65 32.01 50.08
N MET A 605 -9.08 30.88 50.64
CA MET A 605 -8.87 30.58 52.06
C MET A 605 -7.38 30.57 52.46
N PHE A 606 -6.49 30.01 51.64
CA PHE A 606 -5.08 29.87 51.99
C PHE A 606 -4.35 31.22 52.00
N ASP A 607 -4.62 32.09 51.04
CA ASP A 607 -4.01 33.43 50.98
C ASP A 607 -4.53 34.33 52.11
N THR A 608 -5.83 34.24 52.42
CA THR A 608 -6.40 34.89 53.60
C THR A 608 -5.72 34.41 54.88
N MET A 609 -5.54 33.11 55.07
CA MET A 609 -4.85 32.57 56.25
C MET A 609 -3.40 33.05 56.36
N LYS A 610 -2.64 33.12 55.25
CA LYS A 610 -1.27 33.65 55.24
C LYS A 610 -1.21 35.11 55.67
N LEU A 611 -2.08 35.96 55.09
CA LEU A 611 -2.13 37.38 55.42
C LEU A 611 -2.59 37.61 56.86
N LEU A 612 -3.57 36.82 57.34
CA LEU A 612 -3.99 36.87 58.74
C LEU A 612 -2.88 36.41 59.68
N ALA A 613 -2.15 35.34 59.36
CA ALA A 613 -1.01 34.89 60.17
C ALA A 613 0.06 35.99 60.27
N LEU A 614 0.37 36.67 59.16
CA LEU A 614 1.31 37.79 59.13
C LEU A 614 0.84 38.98 59.97
N LEU A 615 -0.43 39.38 59.86
CA LEU A 615 -1.00 40.50 60.63
C LEU A 615 -1.29 40.16 62.10
N SER A 616 -1.46 38.87 62.43
CA SER A 616 -1.76 38.43 63.79
C SER A 616 -0.59 38.65 64.74
N VAL A 617 0.66 38.47 64.28
CA VAL A 617 1.87 38.69 65.10
C VAL A 617 1.98 40.15 65.60
N PRO A 618 1.98 41.19 64.75
CA PRO A 618 2.03 42.57 65.23
C PRO A 618 0.78 42.94 66.02
N THR A 619 -0.41 42.46 65.63
CA THR A 619 -1.65 42.70 66.39
C THR A 619 -1.56 42.16 67.82
N PHE A 620 -1.07 40.93 67.98
CA PHE A 620 -0.90 40.30 69.29
C PHE A 620 0.14 41.02 70.16
N LEU A 621 1.32 41.31 69.62
CA LEU A 621 2.40 41.96 70.37
C LEU A 621 2.06 43.41 70.75
N ALA A 622 1.54 44.19 69.79
CA ALA A 622 1.12 45.56 70.03
C ALA A 622 -0.08 45.63 70.99
N GLY A 623 -1.06 44.73 70.84
CA GLY A 623 -2.20 44.60 71.74
C GLY A 623 -1.78 44.29 73.18
N ASN A 624 -0.89 43.32 73.37
CA ASN A 624 -0.36 42.96 74.70
C ASN A 624 0.38 44.15 75.36
N ARG A 625 1.23 44.86 74.60
CA ARG A 625 1.94 46.05 75.13
C ARG A 625 0.99 47.22 75.41
N MET A 626 0.01 47.46 74.53
CA MET A 626 -1.03 48.48 74.71
C MET A 626 -1.83 48.21 75.99
N LEU A 627 -2.34 46.99 76.15
CA LEU A 627 -3.13 46.60 77.33
C LEU A 627 -2.32 46.70 78.63
N LYS A 628 -1.03 46.30 78.63
CA LYS A 628 -0.14 46.49 79.79
C LYS A 628 0.03 47.96 80.17
N ARG A 629 0.18 48.86 79.19
CA ARG A 629 0.30 50.31 79.45
C ARG A 629 -0.99 50.92 79.96
N ILE A 630 -2.13 50.52 79.41
CA ILE A 630 -3.44 50.96 79.90
C ILE A 630 -3.63 50.48 81.34
N ALA A 631 -3.29 49.22 81.64
CA ALA A 631 -3.37 48.69 83.00
C ALA A 631 -2.45 49.43 83.98
N SER A 632 -1.19 49.72 83.62
CA SER A 632 -0.29 50.50 84.47
C SER A 632 -0.78 51.94 84.66
N SER A 633 -1.30 52.57 83.61
CA SER A 633 -1.87 53.93 83.68
C SER A 633 -3.08 53.97 84.61
N ASN A 634 -3.93 52.94 84.58
CA ASN A 634 -5.10 52.83 85.46
C ASN A 634 -4.68 52.58 86.91
N GLN A 635 -3.64 51.77 87.16
CA GLN A 635 -3.09 51.57 88.52
C GLN A 635 -2.41 52.82 89.08
N SER A 636 -1.85 53.69 88.24
CA SER A 636 -1.33 55.00 88.67
C SER A 636 -2.40 56.09 88.83
N ALA A 637 -3.63 55.84 88.36
CA ALA A 637 -4.77 56.75 88.43
C ALA A 637 -5.85 56.32 89.45
N SER A 638 -5.73 55.12 90.03
CA SER A 638 -6.47 54.61 91.21
C SER A 638 -5.64 54.79 92.47
#